data_AF-D2U8B1-F1
#
_entry.id   AF-D2U8B1-F1
#
_cell.length_a   1.000
_cell.length_b   1.000
_cell.length_c   1.000
_cell.angle_alpha   90.00
_cell.angle_beta   90.00
_cell.angle_gamma   90.00
#
_symmetry.space_group_name_H-M   'P 1'
#
loop_
_entity.id
_entity.type
_entity.pdbx_description
1 polymer ?
#
loop_
_entity_poly.entity_id
_entity_poly.type
_entity_poly.pdbx_seq_one_letter_code
_entity_poly.pdbx_strand_id
1 'polypeptide(L)'
;MSQTHSLPAAASIDDTVDSTTAAAIAQPTTASSEPSNDQRAVTWIVKDGGNRRMAFDRSRLQRTLDRIHAEFPQLDVSDYERKAFAFIEKKESLSADEMVDYLIREAESRVDIATPEWEYFAARLYLDRLYKRASKNRFYDAGEKYGSYVGLQESLADRGVYSINILKNYSKEELAEAGRMIDPERDKLFAYNGLYLLATRYLATDNSRKVYELPQERWLTIALYLMQDEKPRERRMQLVGEAYWALSNLYMTVATPTLSNAGKIGGQLSSCFIDTVDDSLQGIYDSNTDVARVSKHGGGVGAYLGYVRSSGSAIRGVKNSSGGVVPWIKQLNNTAVSVDQLGQRKGAIAVYLDIWHRDIEAFLDLRLNNGDQRLRAHDVFTAVCVPDIFMEAVERRGEWYLFDPYEVKEVKGWYLQDFFDEKRGEGSFRAKYEEVVADERIGRKVVKAIDMFKRIMVSQLETGNPFMFYRDEVNRMNPNKHQGMVYSSNLCTEILQNMSPTRVIQEMISGDQIVTTKQAGDFVVCNLSSVNLGRAVTAQPDLLSPDILERLIRVQVRMLDNVIDLNDLPVPQATITNQKYRAIGLGTFGWHHLLAQKGIEWNSRQAEDYSDTLYERINYLTIQASLALAQEKGAYKVFKGSDWQNGEYFSKRGYDSAQWQELAAQVSVHGVRNAWMVAVAPNMSTAQIAGSTASIDPIYSAFYYEEKKDFRRPVVAPGLTVDTYPYYEKGAYKVDQFASVRQNARRQRHVDQSISFNFYVPSGIRAGTLLDLHMTAWKEGLKTTYYVRSNDIDISECEWCSS
;
A
#
# COMPACT_ATOMS: atom_id res chain seq x y z
N MET A 1 50.95 11.38 -2.11
CA MET A 1 51.30 12.75 -2.52
C MET A 1 50.32 13.69 -1.86
N SER A 2 50.89 14.61 -1.06
CA SER A 2 50.28 15.69 -0.28
C SER A 2 49.37 16.58 -1.15
N GLN A 3 48.30 17.25 -0.70
CA GLN A 3 48.24 18.23 0.38
C GLN A 3 46.80 18.48 0.89
N THR A 4 46.74 18.68 2.21
CA THR A 4 45.70 19.31 3.04
C THR A 4 45.90 20.83 3.14
N HIS A 5 44.83 21.62 3.34
CA HIS A 5 44.80 22.87 4.14
C HIS A 5 43.31 23.24 4.39
N SER A 6 42.74 23.27 5.60
CA SER A 6 42.99 23.99 6.88
C SER A 6 42.62 25.48 6.86
N LEU A 7 41.60 25.82 7.66
CA LEU A 7 41.14 27.16 8.09
C LEU A 7 42.26 28.02 8.71
N PRO A 8 42.04 29.35 8.86
CA PRO A 8 41.92 29.87 10.24
C PRO A 8 40.95 31.07 10.43
N ALA A 9 40.84 31.47 11.70
CA ALA A 9 39.91 32.39 12.33
C ALA A 9 40.41 33.84 12.53
N ALA A 10 39.43 34.72 12.83
CA ALA A 10 39.43 35.89 13.73
C ALA A 10 40.50 37.01 13.65
N ALA A 11 40.03 38.26 13.52
CA ALA A 11 40.56 39.43 14.25
C ALA A 11 39.61 40.65 14.17
N SER A 12 39.36 41.26 15.33
CA SER A 12 38.73 42.56 15.61
C SER A 12 39.77 43.68 15.64
N ILE A 13 39.49 44.89 15.10
CA ILE A 13 40.09 46.18 15.57
C ILE A 13 39.11 47.35 15.28
N ASP A 14 38.99 48.22 16.29
CA ASP A 14 38.27 49.49 16.42
C ASP A 14 38.88 50.71 15.66
N ASP A 15 38.04 51.74 15.56
CA ASP A 15 38.31 53.19 15.75
C ASP A 15 38.84 54.15 14.66
N THR A 16 38.29 55.38 14.81
CA THR A 16 38.65 56.74 14.31
C THR A 16 37.92 57.23 13.04
N VAL A 17 36.92 58.14 13.12
CA VAL A 17 36.83 59.57 13.55
C VAL A 17 37.32 60.56 12.49
N ASP A 18 36.38 61.32 11.93
CA ASP A 18 36.48 62.75 11.57
C ASP A 18 35.03 63.29 11.42
N SER A 19 34.47 64.19 12.26
CA SER A 19 34.74 65.64 12.42
C SER A 19 34.59 66.39 11.08
N THR A 20 33.88 67.50 10.88
CA THR A 20 33.12 68.49 11.66
C THR A 20 32.35 69.37 10.66
N THR A 21 31.15 69.86 11.00
CA THR A 21 30.76 71.28 10.81
C THR A 21 29.54 71.62 11.66
N ALA A 22 29.77 72.55 12.58
CA ALA A 22 28.86 73.30 13.46
C ALA A 22 27.80 74.10 12.65
N ALA A 23 26.76 74.72 13.19
CA ALA A 23 25.98 74.73 14.43
C ALA A 23 24.98 75.90 14.23
N ALA A 24 23.74 75.78 14.70
CA ALA A 24 22.93 76.94 15.08
C ALA A 24 21.84 76.50 16.07
N ILE A 25 21.91 77.09 17.27
CA ILE A 25 21.00 76.86 18.39
C ILE A 25 19.94 77.96 18.37
N ALA A 26 18.67 77.58 18.53
CA ALA A 26 17.61 78.43 19.08
C ALA A 26 16.63 77.56 19.91
N GLN A 27 16.42 77.95 21.18
CA GLN A 27 15.42 77.38 22.11
C GLN A 27 14.03 78.06 21.91
N PRO A 28 13.03 77.85 22.80
CA PRO A 28 12.10 76.72 22.82
C PRO A 28 10.64 77.20 22.67
N THR A 29 9.79 76.48 21.92
CA THR A 29 8.36 76.84 21.87
C THR A 29 7.46 75.62 22.00
N THR A 30 6.71 75.66 23.10
CA THR A 30 5.31 75.23 23.26
C THR A 30 4.98 73.75 23.08
N ALA A 31 4.59 73.15 24.20
CA ALA A 31 3.80 71.93 24.29
C ALA A 31 2.63 71.96 23.29
N SER A 32 2.65 71.01 22.35
CA SER A 32 1.49 70.62 21.56
C SER A 32 1.27 69.13 21.75
N SER A 33 0.19 68.83 22.46
CA SER A 33 -0.53 67.55 22.53
C SER A 33 -0.10 66.48 21.52
N GLU A 34 0.40 65.36 22.03
CA GLU A 34 0.41 64.10 21.30
C GLU A 34 -1.01 63.82 20.77
N PRO A 35 -1.20 63.58 19.46
CA PRO A 35 -2.42 62.93 19.01
C PRO A 35 -2.32 61.46 19.41
N SER A 36 -3.25 61.04 20.27
CA SER A 36 -3.55 59.64 20.53
C SER A 36 -3.88 58.94 19.20
N ASN A 37 -2.88 58.31 18.58
CA ASN A 37 -3.09 57.53 17.36
C ASN A 37 -3.31 56.07 17.74
N ASP A 38 -4.44 55.78 18.37
CA ASP A 38 -4.99 54.41 18.47
C ASP A 38 -5.96 54.18 17.31
N GLN A 39 -5.51 54.44 16.08
CA GLN A 39 -6.16 53.91 14.89
C GLN A 39 -5.56 52.52 14.66
N ARG A 40 -6.20 51.47 15.21
CA ARG A 40 -5.87 50.09 14.83
C ARG A 40 -5.91 49.98 13.31
N ALA A 41 -4.74 49.75 12.70
CA ALA A 41 -4.63 49.60 11.26
C ALA A 41 -5.60 48.50 10.79
N VAL A 42 -6.47 48.83 9.82
CA VAL A 42 -7.40 47.85 9.26
C VAL A 42 -6.59 46.80 8.50
N THR A 43 -6.62 45.55 8.96
CA THR A 43 -6.05 44.42 8.21
C THR A 43 -6.84 44.20 6.93
N TRP A 44 -6.13 44.10 5.82
CA TRP A 44 -6.72 43.82 4.52
C TRP A 44 -6.56 42.37 4.12
N ILE A 45 -7.68 41.71 3.82
CA ILE A 45 -7.70 40.35 3.28
C ILE A 45 -7.66 40.40 1.77
N VAL A 46 -6.57 39.87 1.21
CA VAL A 46 -6.34 39.77 -0.23
C VAL A 46 -6.82 38.43 -0.75
N LYS A 47 -7.55 38.45 -1.86
CA LYS A 47 -8.11 37.29 -2.55
C LYS A 47 -7.68 37.32 -4.02
N ASP A 48 -7.84 36.16 -4.66
CA ASP A 48 -7.72 36.03 -6.11
C ASP A 48 -6.35 36.47 -6.66
N GLY A 49 -5.27 36.16 -5.94
CA GLY A 49 -3.90 36.50 -6.34
C GLY A 49 -3.56 37.99 -6.26
N GLY A 50 -4.31 38.79 -5.50
CA GLY A 50 -4.11 40.24 -5.40
C GLY A 50 -5.30 41.07 -5.86
N ASN A 51 -6.16 40.50 -6.71
CA ASN A 51 -7.15 41.23 -7.48
C ASN A 51 -8.36 41.71 -6.68
N ARG A 52 -8.59 41.16 -5.50
CA ARG A 52 -9.68 41.57 -4.62
C ARG A 52 -9.16 41.82 -3.22
N ARG A 53 -9.41 43.02 -2.70
CA ARG A 53 -9.03 43.44 -1.35
C ARG A 53 -10.28 43.75 -0.55
N MET A 54 -10.39 43.17 0.64
CA MET A 54 -11.54 43.37 1.53
C MET A 54 -11.02 43.69 2.95
N ALA A 55 -11.70 44.56 3.68
CA ALA A 55 -11.39 44.75 5.10
C ALA A 55 -11.67 43.44 5.86
N PHE A 56 -10.81 43.13 6.83
CA PHE A 56 -11.03 41.99 7.71
C PHE A 56 -12.33 42.18 8.52
N ASP A 57 -13.23 41.20 8.43
CA ASP A 57 -14.49 41.17 9.17
C ASP A 57 -14.38 40.11 10.28
N ARG A 58 -14.11 40.59 11.49
CA ARG A 58 -13.97 39.76 12.68
C ARG A 58 -15.22 38.93 12.95
N SER A 59 -16.41 39.54 12.85
CA SER A 59 -17.69 38.89 13.11
C SER A 59 -17.96 37.75 12.12
N ARG A 60 -17.53 37.89 10.86
CA ARG A 60 -17.62 36.81 9.87
C ARG A 60 -16.74 35.62 10.20
N LEU A 61 -15.50 35.86 10.63
CA LEU A 61 -14.61 34.77 11.05
C LEU A 61 -15.17 34.11 12.32
N GLN A 62 -15.59 34.90 13.31
CA GLN A 62 -16.21 34.39 14.55
C GLN A 62 -17.38 33.44 14.25
N ARG A 63 -18.37 33.87 13.44
CA ARG A 63 -19.49 33.00 13.05
C ARG A 63 -19.07 31.69 12.39
N THR A 64 -17.94 31.70 11.66
CA THR A 64 -17.41 30.49 11.03
C THR A 64 -16.81 29.56 12.08
N LEU A 65 -16.04 30.11 13.03
CA LEU A 65 -15.44 29.36 14.14
C LEU A 65 -16.52 28.82 15.08
N ASP A 66 -17.51 29.63 15.46
CA ASP A 66 -18.65 29.21 16.31
C ASP A 66 -19.40 28.03 15.68
N ARG A 67 -19.66 28.09 14.37
CA ARG A 67 -20.34 27.01 13.63
C ARG A 67 -19.54 25.71 13.66
N ILE A 68 -18.22 25.77 13.53
CA ILE A 68 -17.36 24.59 13.59
C ILE A 68 -17.27 24.08 15.04
N HIS A 69 -17.09 24.98 16.01
CA HIS A 69 -17.01 24.65 17.43
C HIS A 69 -18.29 24.02 17.97
N ALA A 70 -19.46 24.37 17.42
CA ALA A 70 -20.71 23.70 17.75
C ALA A 70 -20.71 22.19 17.48
N GLU A 71 -19.85 21.67 16.58
CA GLU A 71 -19.64 20.24 16.36
C GLU A 71 -18.69 19.61 17.39
N PHE A 72 -17.93 20.41 18.14
CA PHE A 72 -16.90 20.00 19.10
C PHE A 72 -16.99 20.79 20.42
N PRO A 73 -18.13 20.71 21.15
CA PRO A 73 -18.39 21.52 22.34
C PRO A 73 -17.41 21.27 23.50
N GLN A 74 -16.70 20.14 23.48
CA GLN A 74 -15.68 19.77 24.48
C GLN A 74 -14.35 20.53 24.32
N LEU A 75 -14.08 21.13 23.15
CA LEU A 75 -12.84 21.85 22.91
C LEU A 75 -12.90 23.24 23.52
N ASP A 76 -11.88 23.62 24.30
CA ASP A 76 -11.68 25.03 24.69
C ASP A 76 -11.03 25.80 23.54
N VAL A 77 -11.84 26.58 22.82
CA VAL A 77 -11.39 27.38 21.67
C VAL A 77 -10.91 28.78 22.08
N SER A 78 -11.01 29.18 23.35
CA SER A 78 -10.77 30.56 23.78
C SER A 78 -9.34 31.04 23.46
N ASP A 79 -8.34 30.21 23.78
CA ASP A 79 -6.94 30.52 23.44
C ASP A 79 -6.65 30.43 21.93
N TYR A 80 -7.26 29.46 21.24
CA TYR A 80 -7.17 29.30 19.80
C TYR A 80 -7.68 30.54 19.06
N GLU A 81 -8.88 31.00 19.41
CA GLU A 81 -9.50 32.20 18.84
C GLU A 81 -8.67 33.44 19.12
N ARG A 82 -8.25 33.63 20.38
CA ARG A 82 -7.39 34.75 20.77
C ARG A 82 -6.13 34.84 19.91
N LYS A 83 -5.42 33.72 19.73
CA LYS A 83 -4.21 33.67 18.90
C LYS A 83 -4.51 33.85 17.41
N ALA A 84 -5.59 33.26 16.91
CA ALA A 84 -6.04 33.42 15.53
C ALA A 84 -6.35 34.88 15.19
N PHE A 85 -7.16 35.55 16.01
CA PHE A 85 -7.47 36.97 15.80
C PHE A 85 -6.23 37.84 15.94
N ALA A 86 -5.39 37.62 16.96
CA ALA A 86 -4.16 38.40 17.15
C ALA A 86 -3.18 38.26 15.96
N PHE A 87 -3.05 37.06 15.38
CA PHE A 87 -2.20 36.85 14.21
C PHE A 87 -2.71 37.64 12.99
N ILE A 88 -4.02 37.62 12.76
CA ILE A 88 -4.64 38.30 11.62
C ILE A 88 -4.56 39.82 11.81
N GLU A 89 -5.02 40.33 12.95
CA GLU A 89 -5.13 41.76 13.26
C GLU A 89 -3.76 42.46 13.34
N LYS A 90 -2.67 41.71 13.57
CA LYS A 90 -1.30 42.26 13.56
C LYS A 90 -0.75 42.53 12.14
N LYS A 91 -1.38 41.99 11.10
CA LYS A 91 -0.92 42.13 9.71
C LYS A 91 -1.61 43.32 9.05
N GLU A 92 -0.88 44.10 8.25
CA GLU A 92 -1.48 45.14 7.39
C GLU A 92 -2.26 44.52 6.22
N SER A 93 -1.71 43.45 5.64
CA SER A 93 -2.28 42.73 4.51
C SER A 93 -1.97 41.23 4.67
N LEU A 94 -2.96 40.38 4.40
CA LEU A 94 -2.87 38.94 4.51
C LEU A 94 -3.70 38.28 3.41
N SER A 95 -3.18 37.25 2.74
CA SER A 95 -4.01 36.51 1.79
C SER A 95 -5.02 35.62 2.50
N ALA A 96 -6.19 35.42 1.89
CA ALA A 96 -7.21 34.52 2.46
C ALA A 96 -6.72 33.07 2.60
N ASP A 97 -5.80 32.63 1.73
CA ASP A 97 -5.20 31.30 1.81
C ASP A 97 -4.26 31.19 3.02
N GLU A 98 -3.35 32.15 3.21
CA GLU A 98 -2.44 32.21 4.38
C GLU A 98 -3.21 32.31 5.70
N MET A 99 -4.32 33.06 5.72
CA MET A 99 -5.21 33.15 6.88
C MET A 99 -5.74 31.76 7.25
N VAL A 100 -6.29 31.02 6.29
CA VAL A 100 -6.82 29.67 6.56
C VAL A 100 -5.69 28.68 6.88
N ASP A 101 -4.48 28.83 6.30
CA ASP A 101 -3.32 27.98 6.61
C ASP A 101 -2.87 28.19 8.06
N TYR A 102 -2.93 29.43 8.55
CA TYR A 102 -2.69 29.70 9.96
C TYR A 102 -3.75 29.04 10.86
N LEU A 103 -5.03 29.21 10.56
CA LEU A 103 -6.12 28.60 11.36
C LEU A 103 -5.97 27.08 11.46
N ILE A 104 -5.67 26.42 10.34
CA ILE A 104 -5.46 24.97 10.31
C ILE A 104 -4.22 24.58 11.14
N ARG A 105 -3.07 25.25 10.95
CA ARG A 105 -1.85 24.94 11.72
C ARG A 105 -2.03 25.17 13.22
N GLU A 106 -2.75 26.22 13.60
CA GLU A 106 -3.05 26.53 15.00
C GLU A 106 -3.94 25.44 15.62
N ALA A 107 -4.92 24.92 14.87
CA ALA A 107 -5.73 23.77 15.29
C ALA A 107 -4.88 22.49 15.38
N GLU A 108 -4.07 22.16 14.36
CA GLU A 108 -3.17 21.01 14.38
C GLU A 108 -2.21 21.06 15.57
N SER A 109 -1.66 22.23 15.92
CA SER A 109 -0.72 22.36 17.05
C SER A 109 -1.32 22.00 18.42
N ARG A 110 -2.65 21.86 18.52
CA ARG A 110 -3.38 21.47 19.74
C ARG A 110 -3.79 20.02 19.77
N VAL A 111 -3.58 19.29 18.68
CA VAL A 111 -3.88 17.86 18.65
C VAL A 111 -2.90 17.14 19.59
N ASP A 112 -3.44 16.49 20.60
CA ASP A 112 -2.72 15.62 21.53
C ASP A 112 -3.62 14.43 21.94
N ILE A 113 -3.15 13.64 22.91
CA ILE A 113 -3.87 12.46 23.42
C ILE A 113 -5.18 12.84 24.12
N ALA A 114 -5.24 14.02 24.75
CA ALA A 114 -6.40 14.46 25.54
C ALA A 114 -7.47 15.14 24.69
N THR A 115 -7.08 15.76 23.59
CA THR A 115 -7.96 16.53 22.70
C THR A 115 -7.75 16.20 21.21
N PRO A 116 -7.91 14.93 20.81
CA PRO A 116 -7.70 14.50 19.43
C PRO A 116 -8.69 15.14 18.43
N GLU A 117 -9.83 15.67 18.90
CA GLU A 117 -10.88 16.23 18.05
C GLU A 117 -10.47 17.52 17.33
N TRP A 118 -9.38 18.16 17.76
CA TRP A 118 -8.73 19.22 17.00
C TRP A 118 -8.35 18.79 15.58
N GLU A 119 -8.10 17.49 15.34
CA GLU A 119 -7.83 16.97 14.00
C GLU A 119 -9.07 17.07 13.10
N TYR A 120 -10.27 16.84 13.64
CA TYR A 120 -11.52 17.00 12.91
C TYR A 120 -11.91 18.47 12.78
N PHE A 121 -11.63 19.31 13.79
CA PHE A 121 -11.79 20.76 13.70
C PHE A 121 -10.96 21.34 12.53
N ALA A 122 -9.69 20.94 12.43
CA ALA A 122 -8.81 21.30 11.30
C ALA A 122 -9.37 20.79 9.96
N ALA A 123 -9.97 19.59 9.94
CA ALA A 123 -10.62 19.04 8.74
C ALA A 123 -11.80 19.92 8.28
N ARG A 124 -12.64 20.44 9.19
CA ARG A 124 -13.76 21.34 8.84
C ARG A 124 -13.27 22.64 8.19
N LEU A 125 -12.22 23.25 8.74
CA LEU A 125 -11.59 24.44 8.15
C LEU A 125 -11.08 24.18 6.73
N TYR A 126 -10.44 23.03 6.54
CA TYR A 126 -9.91 22.64 5.23
C TYR A 126 -11.02 22.28 4.23
N LEU A 127 -12.09 21.65 4.67
CA LEU A 127 -13.25 21.32 3.84
C LEU A 127 -13.96 22.59 3.33
N ASP A 128 -14.19 23.57 4.20
CA ASP A 128 -14.72 24.88 3.82
C ASP A 128 -13.86 25.57 2.74
N ARG A 129 -12.52 25.41 2.82
CA ARG A 129 -11.60 25.89 1.80
C ARG A 129 -11.78 25.13 0.48
N LEU A 130 -11.91 23.81 0.51
CA LEU A 130 -12.11 23.00 -0.70
C LEU A 130 -13.40 23.40 -1.41
N TYR A 131 -14.52 23.53 -0.69
CA TYR A 131 -15.79 23.97 -1.27
C TYR A 131 -15.68 25.35 -1.91
N LYS A 132 -15.08 26.33 -1.24
CA LYS A 132 -14.87 27.67 -1.79
C LYS A 132 -13.99 27.67 -3.06
N ARG A 133 -12.95 26.84 -3.09
CA ARG A 133 -12.06 26.73 -4.25
C ARG A 133 -12.77 26.06 -5.43
N ALA A 134 -13.45 24.95 -5.20
CA ALA A 134 -14.21 24.24 -6.23
C ALA A 134 -15.34 25.11 -6.78
N SER A 135 -16.11 25.78 -5.92
CA SER A 135 -17.21 26.65 -6.31
C SER A 135 -16.76 27.83 -7.17
N LYS A 136 -15.61 28.43 -6.83
CA LYS A 136 -15.00 29.49 -7.64
C LYS A 136 -14.55 28.99 -9.01
N ASN A 137 -13.93 27.81 -9.07
CA ASN A 137 -13.41 27.25 -10.32
C ASN A 137 -14.50 26.70 -11.24
N ARG A 138 -15.69 26.40 -10.69
CA ARG A 138 -16.85 25.83 -11.39
C ARG A 138 -18.08 26.76 -11.44
N PHE A 139 -17.94 27.98 -10.93
CA PHE A 139 -18.95 29.05 -10.99
C PHE A 139 -20.31 28.71 -10.36
N TYR A 140 -20.31 28.16 -9.14
CA TYR A 140 -21.53 27.92 -8.34
C TYR A 140 -21.40 28.50 -6.91
N ASP A 141 -22.51 28.54 -6.16
CA ASP A 141 -22.51 29.07 -4.79
C ASP A 141 -21.83 28.10 -3.81
N ALA A 142 -20.91 28.60 -2.99
CA ALA A 142 -20.16 27.75 -2.07
C ALA A 142 -21.04 27.09 -0.98
N GLY A 143 -22.22 27.66 -0.70
CA GLY A 143 -23.21 27.13 0.24
C GLY A 143 -23.90 25.87 -0.25
N GLU A 144 -23.96 25.64 -1.56
CA GLU A 144 -24.44 24.37 -2.15
C GLU A 144 -23.48 23.20 -1.85
N LYS A 145 -22.23 23.51 -1.47
CA LYS A 145 -21.08 22.60 -1.29
C LYS A 145 -20.67 21.89 -2.59
N TYR A 146 -21.61 21.26 -3.28
CA TYR A 146 -21.45 20.51 -4.53
C TYR A 146 -22.32 21.12 -5.63
N GLY A 147 -21.68 21.56 -6.72
CA GLY A 147 -22.36 22.05 -7.92
C GLY A 147 -22.77 20.92 -8.88
N SER A 148 -23.08 21.28 -10.13
CA SER A 148 -23.45 20.30 -11.17
C SER A 148 -22.36 19.24 -11.39
N TYR A 149 -22.71 17.98 -11.18
CA TYR A 149 -21.83 16.84 -11.45
C TYR A 149 -21.61 16.62 -12.95
N VAL A 150 -22.65 16.80 -13.76
CA VAL A 150 -22.53 16.77 -15.24
C VAL A 150 -21.52 17.82 -15.70
N GLY A 151 -21.64 19.05 -15.18
CA GLY A 151 -20.72 20.14 -15.50
C GLY A 151 -19.28 19.87 -15.05
N LEU A 152 -19.07 19.15 -13.93
CA LEU A 152 -17.74 18.68 -13.55
C LEU A 152 -17.16 17.72 -14.58
N GLN A 153 -17.93 16.70 -14.96
CA GLN A 153 -17.48 15.67 -15.90
C GLN A 153 -17.13 16.29 -17.26
N GLU A 154 -17.99 17.15 -17.80
CA GLU A 154 -17.75 17.88 -19.05
C GLU A 154 -16.52 18.79 -18.93
N SER A 155 -16.43 19.62 -17.87
CA SER A 155 -15.32 20.57 -17.72
C SER A 155 -13.96 19.90 -17.58
N LEU A 156 -13.87 18.80 -16.82
CA LEU A 156 -12.61 18.08 -16.66
C LEU A 156 -12.27 17.21 -17.88
N ALA A 157 -13.26 16.75 -18.65
CA ALA A 157 -13.03 16.09 -19.93
C ALA A 157 -12.46 17.07 -20.98
N ASP A 158 -13.05 18.26 -21.10
CA ASP A 158 -12.58 19.32 -22.02
C ASP A 158 -11.14 19.75 -21.73
N ARG A 159 -10.72 19.66 -20.46
CA ARG A 159 -9.36 19.97 -20.00
C ARG A 159 -8.36 18.82 -20.19
N GLY A 160 -8.81 17.66 -20.68
CA GLY A 160 -7.97 16.48 -20.81
C GLY A 160 -7.56 15.85 -19.48
N VAL A 161 -8.34 16.07 -18.41
CA VAL A 161 -8.10 15.45 -17.09
C VAL A 161 -8.94 14.19 -16.93
N TYR A 162 -10.23 14.24 -17.25
CA TYR A 162 -11.12 13.08 -17.26
C TYR A 162 -11.17 12.38 -18.61
N SER A 163 -11.26 11.05 -18.54
CA SER A 163 -11.55 10.25 -19.71
C SER A 163 -12.99 10.47 -20.16
N ILE A 164 -13.24 10.44 -21.45
CA ILE A 164 -14.59 10.55 -22.02
C ILE A 164 -15.44 9.29 -21.80
N ASN A 165 -14.91 8.24 -21.16
CA ASN A 165 -15.59 6.95 -21.01
C ASN A 165 -16.91 7.09 -20.24
N ILE A 166 -16.92 7.83 -19.12
CA ILE A 166 -18.15 8.08 -18.35
C ILE A 166 -19.17 8.83 -19.19
N LEU A 167 -18.76 9.90 -19.89
CA LEU A 167 -19.64 10.68 -20.77
C LEU A 167 -20.16 9.88 -21.99
N LYS A 168 -19.44 8.84 -22.41
CA LYS A 168 -19.89 7.92 -23.49
C LYS A 168 -20.86 6.87 -23.00
N ASN A 169 -20.64 6.34 -21.79
CA ASN A 169 -21.36 5.18 -21.28
C ASN A 169 -22.62 5.56 -20.49
N TYR A 170 -22.73 6.81 -20.02
CA TYR A 170 -23.86 7.31 -19.25
C TYR A 170 -24.51 8.53 -19.93
N SER A 171 -25.84 8.58 -19.94
CA SER A 171 -26.59 9.74 -20.40
C SER A 171 -26.47 10.92 -19.42
N LYS A 172 -26.80 12.13 -19.87
CA LYS A 172 -26.80 13.31 -19.00
C LYS A 172 -27.78 13.17 -17.84
N GLU A 173 -28.91 12.51 -18.07
CA GLU A 173 -29.93 12.22 -17.06
C GLU A 173 -29.40 11.24 -16.01
N GLU A 174 -28.67 10.20 -16.42
CA GLU A 174 -28.01 9.26 -15.49
C GLU A 174 -26.94 9.96 -14.65
N LEU A 175 -26.16 10.85 -15.25
CA LEU A 175 -25.15 11.61 -14.50
C LEU A 175 -25.77 12.63 -13.55
N ALA A 176 -26.91 13.24 -13.93
CA ALA A 176 -27.68 14.08 -13.02
C ALA A 176 -28.29 13.27 -11.87
N GLU A 177 -28.74 12.03 -12.13
CA GLU A 177 -29.19 11.09 -11.11
C GLU A 177 -28.07 10.68 -10.16
N ALA A 178 -26.91 10.30 -10.70
CA ALA A 178 -25.71 10.02 -9.92
C ALA A 178 -25.31 11.21 -9.04
N GLY A 179 -25.34 12.43 -9.59
CA GLY A 179 -25.04 13.65 -8.84
C GLY A 179 -25.98 13.88 -7.64
N ARG A 180 -27.24 13.43 -7.72
CA ARG A 180 -28.19 13.48 -6.58
C ARG A 180 -27.89 12.45 -5.48
N MET A 181 -27.04 11.45 -5.75
CA MET A 181 -26.61 10.47 -4.73
C MET A 181 -25.59 11.07 -3.76
N ILE A 182 -24.94 12.18 -4.13
CA ILE A 182 -23.89 12.81 -3.32
C ILE A 182 -24.48 13.27 -1.98
N ASP A 183 -23.84 12.82 -0.90
CA ASP A 183 -24.15 13.19 0.47
C ASP A 183 -23.00 14.02 1.07
N PRO A 184 -23.13 15.36 1.13
CA PRO A 184 -22.07 16.23 1.65
C PRO A 184 -21.76 16.03 3.13
N GLU A 185 -22.66 15.43 3.92
CA GLU A 185 -22.39 15.17 5.34
C GLU A 185 -21.33 14.08 5.52
N ARG A 186 -21.12 13.21 4.53
CA ARG A 186 -20.06 12.20 4.57
C ARG A 186 -18.65 12.78 4.47
N ASP A 187 -18.49 14.03 4.03
CA ASP A 187 -17.19 14.72 4.10
C ASP A 187 -16.75 14.96 5.55
N LYS A 188 -17.69 14.95 6.49
CA LYS A 188 -17.39 15.11 7.92
C LYS A 188 -16.70 13.89 8.54
N LEU A 189 -16.71 12.74 7.85
CA LEU A 189 -16.06 11.51 8.30
C LEU A 189 -14.53 11.60 8.26
N PHE A 190 -13.97 12.52 7.47
CA PHE A 190 -12.53 12.66 7.33
C PHE A 190 -11.89 13.39 8.51
N ALA A 191 -10.79 12.82 9.00
CA ALA A 191 -9.79 13.54 9.78
C ALA A 191 -8.92 14.41 8.85
N TYR A 192 -8.29 15.46 9.38
CA TYR A 192 -7.56 16.44 8.57
C TYR A 192 -6.47 15.80 7.72
N ASN A 193 -5.66 14.92 8.30
CA ASN A 193 -4.55 14.27 7.61
C ASN A 193 -5.04 13.44 6.41
N GLY A 194 -6.10 12.66 6.60
CA GLY A 194 -6.73 11.88 5.54
C GLY A 194 -7.34 12.75 4.43
N LEU A 195 -8.07 13.81 4.80
CA LEU A 195 -8.66 14.74 3.84
C LEU A 195 -7.59 15.49 3.03
N TYR A 196 -6.53 15.95 3.71
CA TYR A 196 -5.41 16.62 3.05
C TYR A 196 -4.72 15.70 2.06
N LEU A 197 -4.46 14.44 2.45
CA LEU A 197 -3.85 13.45 1.58
C LEU A 197 -4.74 13.17 0.35
N LEU A 198 -6.03 12.96 0.55
CA LEU A 198 -7.01 12.78 -0.54
C LEU A 198 -6.99 13.99 -1.49
N ALA A 199 -7.11 15.20 -0.94
CA ALA A 199 -7.20 16.44 -1.70
C ALA A 199 -5.95 16.76 -2.53
N THR A 200 -4.77 16.50 -1.97
CA THR A 200 -3.51 16.90 -2.60
C THR A 200 -2.95 15.87 -3.58
N ARG A 201 -3.28 14.58 -3.41
CA ARG A 201 -2.74 13.51 -4.25
C ARG A 201 -3.75 12.86 -5.17
N TYR A 202 -5.03 12.84 -4.81
CA TYR A 202 -6.01 11.96 -5.46
C TYR A 202 -7.17 12.69 -6.12
N LEU A 203 -7.57 13.87 -5.66
CA LEU A 203 -8.59 14.66 -6.34
C LEU A 203 -8.10 15.16 -7.71
N ALA A 204 -9.01 15.26 -8.65
CA ALA A 204 -8.75 15.78 -9.98
C ALA A 204 -8.60 17.31 -9.92
N THR A 205 -7.43 17.75 -10.35
CA THR A 205 -7.09 19.17 -10.50
C THR A 205 -6.76 19.45 -11.96
N ASP A 206 -6.82 20.73 -12.35
CA ASP A 206 -6.24 21.12 -13.64
C ASP A 206 -4.70 21.10 -13.62
N ASN A 207 -4.08 21.42 -14.76
CA ASN A 207 -2.61 21.49 -14.90
C ASN A 207 -1.96 22.56 -14.00
N SER A 208 -2.73 23.51 -13.47
CA SER A 208 -2.29 24.52 -12.50
C SER A 208 -2.58 24.11 -11.05
N ARG A 209 -2.97 22.85 -10.80
CA ARG A 209 -3.36 22.31 -9.49
C ARG A 209 -4.54 23.03 -8.84
N LYS A 210 -5.41 23.68 -9.62
CA LYS A 210 -6.65 24.24 -9.11
C LYS A 210 -7.64 23.13 -8.81
N VAL A 211 -8.34 23.24 -7.67
CA VAL A 211 -9.28 22.23 -7.18
C VAL A 211 -10.60 22.30 -7.96
N TYR A 212 -11.00 21.19 -8.58
CA TYR A 212 -12.27 21.05 -9.31
C TYR A 212 -13.16 19.96 -8.71
N GLU A 213 -12.60 18.77 -8.55
CA GLU A 213 -13.25 17.62 -7.91
C GLU A 213 -13.18 17.74 -6.39
N LEU A 214 -14.27 17.35 -5.72
CA LEU A 214 -14.40 17.26 -4.27
C LEU A 214 -14.47 15.78 -3.81
N PRO A 215 -14.32 15.49 -2.49
CA PRO A 215 -14.21 14.11 -2.01
C PRO A 215 -15.36 13.19 -2.41
N GLN A 216 -16.62 13.61 -2.28
CA GLN A 216 -17.75 12.76 -2.69
C GLN A 216 -17.80 12.52 -4.21
N GLU A 217 -17.40 13.51 -5.01
CA GLU A 217 -17.33 13.38 -6.46
C GLU A 217 -16.24 12.38 -6.89
N ARG A 218 -15.14 12.29 -6.13
CA ARG A 218 -14.11 11.26 -6.34
C ARG A 218 -14.67 9.86 -6.17
N TRP A 219 -15.39 9.61 -5.08
CA TRP A 219 -16.02 8.31 -4.81
C TRP A 219 -17.06 7.96 -5.87
N LEU A 220 -17.90 8.93 -6.26
CA LEU A 220 -18.91 8.73 -7.29
C LEU A 220 -18.29 8.47 -8.68
N THR A 221 -17.22 9.20 -9.03
CA THR A 221 -16.49 9.01 -10.30
C THR A 221 -15.91 7.60 -10.38
N ILE A 222 -15.32 7.10 -9.29
CA ILE A 222 -14.81 5.71 -9.21
C ILE A 222 -15.95 4.71 -9.38
N ALA A 223 -17.08 4.91 -8.68
CA ALA A 223 -18.24 4.03 -8.76
C ALA A 223 -18.81 3.95 -10.18
N LEU A 224 -19.02 5.09 -10.84
CA LEU A 224 -19.46 5.16 -12.24
C LEU A 224 -18.47 4.48 -13.19
N TYR A 225 -17.18 4.76 -13.04
CA TYR A 225 -16.17 4.18 -13.91
C TYR A 225 -16.13 2.65 -13.79
N LEU A 226 -16.13 2.11 -12.57
CA LEU A 226 -16.04 0.66 -12.35
C LEU A 226 -17.32 -0.10 -12.71
N MET A 227 -18.46 0.57 -12.81
CA MET A 227 -19.75 -0.06 -13.16
C MET A 227 -20.19 0.25 -14.60
N GLN A 228 -19.39 0.95 -15.40
CA GLN A 228 -19.83 1.49 -16.69
C GLN A 228 -20.33 0.45 -17.70
N ASP A 229 -19.78 -0.77 -17.64
CA ASP A 229 -20.11 -1.89 -18.52
C ASP A 229 -21.22 -2.80 -17.96
N GLU A 230 -21.70 -2.55 -16.74
CA GLU A 230 -22.82 -3.30 -16.15
C GLU A 230 -24.12 -3.02 -16.92
N LYS A 231 -24.96 -4.05 -17.06
CA LYS A 231 -26.22 -3.98 -17.81
C LYS A 231 -27.32 -4.78 -17.12
N PRO A 232 -28.61 -4.45 -17.34
CA PRO A 232 -29.12 -3.26 -18.03
C PRO A 232 -28.91 -1.97 -17.21
N ARG A 233 -29.32 -0.82 -17.76
CA ARG A 233 -29.15 0.52 -17.17
C ARG A 233 -29.61 0.57 -15.71
N GLU A 234 -30.78 0.02 -15.40
CA GLU A 234 -31.36 0.08 -14.06
C GLU A 234 -30.45 -0.63 -13.05
N ARG A 235 -29.94 -1.82 -13.42
CA ARG A 235 -29.02 -2.58 -12.59
C ARG A 235 -27.68 -1.86 -12.44
N ARG A 236 -27.18 -1.26 -13.51
CA ARG A 236 -25.95 -0.46 -13.48
C ARG A 236 -26.05 0.69 -12.50
N MET A 237 -27.12 1.49 -12.56
CA MET A 237 -27.28 2.64 -11.67
C MET A 237 -27.48 2.23 -10.20
N GLN A 238 -28.16 1.11 -9.95
CA GLN A 238 -28.21 0.51 -8.61
C GLN A 238 -26.80 0.15 -8.10
N LEU A 239 -26.01 -0.54 -8.92
CA LEU A 239 -24.63 -0.92 -8.56
C LEU A 239 -23.71 0.29 -8.37
N VAL A 240 -23.90 1.37 -9.12
CA VAL A 240 -23.22 2.66 -8.89
C VAL A 240 -23.58 3.20 -7.51
N GLY A 241 -24.86 3.20 -7.13
CA GLY A 241 -25.31 3.61 -5.80
C GLY A 241 -24.70 2.76 -4.68
N GLU A 242 -24.65 1.43 -4.86
CA GLU A 242 -24.01 0.50 -3.93
C GLU A 242 -22.49 0.75 -3.78
N ALA A 243 -21.78 0.94 -4.88
CA ALA A 243 -20.35 1.25 -4.86
C ALA A 243 -20.07 2.61 -4.24
N TYR A 244 -20.88 3.62 -4.55
CA TYR A 244 -20.79 4.94 -3.91
C TYR A 244 -21.07 4.83 -2.41
N TRP A 245 -22.10 4.09 -1.98
CA TRP A 245 -22.39 3.84 -0.56
C TRP A 245 -21.20 3.23 0.17
N ALA A 246 -20.57 2.19 -0.40
CA ALA A 246 -19.42 1.53 0.20
C ALA A 246 -18.21 2.48 0.38
N LEU A 247 -17.90 3.27 -0.66
CA LEU A 247 -16.75 4.19 -0.66
C LEU A 247 -16.97 5.43 0.20
N SER A 248 -18.13 6.09 0.06
CA SER A 248 -18.41 7.36 0.73
C SER A 248 -18.63 7.22 2.23
N ASN A 249 -19.07 6.05 2.72
CA ASN A 249 -19.10 5.74 4.15
C ASN A 249 -17.73 5.34 4.72
N LEU A 250 -16.70 5.25 3.87
CA LEU A 250 -15.35 4.79 4.24
C LEU A 250 -15.34 3.36 4.82
N TYR A 251 -16.32 2.53 4.44
CA TYR A 251 -16.37 1.11 4.79
C TYR A 251 -15.29 0.29 4.08
N MET A 252 -14.83 0.78 2.93
CA MET A 252 -13.72 0.21 2.19
C MET A 252 -12.97 1.31 1.43
N THR A 253 -11.77 0.96 0.96
CA THR A 253 -11.02 1.78 -0.02
C THR A 253 -10.58 0.91 -1.18
N VAL A 254 -10.58 1.48 -2.39
CA VAL A 254 -9.89 0.87 -3.54
C VAL A 254 -8.38 1.06 -3.43
N ALA A 255 -7.62 0.29 -4.22
CA ALA A 255 -6.18 0.47 -4.33
C ALA A 255 -5.80 1.91 -4.76
N THR A 256 -4.59 2.34 -4.39
CA THR A 256 -4.05 3.66 -4.75
C THR A 256 -4.14 3.98 -6.25
N PRO A 257 -3.79 3.07 -7.18
CA PRO A 257 -3.90 3.34 -8.61
C PRO A 257 -5.36 3.49 -9.07
N THR A 258 -6.29 2.65 -8.61
CA THR A 258 -7.73 2.84 -8.86
C THR A 258 -8.22 4.18 -8.32
N LEU A 259 -7.83 4.54 -7.09
CA LEU A 259 -8.19 5.82 -6.47
C LEU A 259 -7.71 7.00 -7.30
N SER A 260 -6.46 6.94 -7.78
CA SER A 260 -5.84 7.99 -8.59
C SER A 260 -6.41 8.08 -10.01
N ASN A 261 -6.64 6.94 -10.66
CA ASN A 261 -6.77 6.87 -12.13
C ASN A 261 -8.19 6.58 -12.64
N ALA A 262 -9.07 5.94 -11.86
CA ALA A 262 -10.41 5.59 -12.36
C ALA A 262 -11.20 6.83 -12.83
N GLY A 263 -11.63 6.87 -14.09
CA GLY A 263 -12.29 8.03 -14.70
C GLY A 263 -11.36 9.14 -15.18
N LYS A 264 -10.05 9.11 -14.87
CA LYS A 264 -9.05 10.06 -15.38
C LYS A 264 -8.38 9.54 -16.66
N ILE A 265 -7.71 10.43 -17.40
CA ILE A 265 -6.91 10.03 -18.57
C ILE A 265 -5.59 9.42 -18.13
N GLY A 266 -5.29 8.25 -18.68
CA GLY A 266 -4.01 7.57 -18.49
C GLY A 266 -3.87 6.92 -17.11
N GLY A 267 -3.06 5.87 -17.05
CA GLY A 267 -2.80 5.12 -15.83
C GLY A 267 -3.63 3.84 -15.74
N GLN A 268 -3.04 2.86 -15.07
CA GLN A 268 -3.61 1.54 -14.84
C GLN A 268 -4.20 1.47 -13.42
N LEU A 269 -5.13 0.53 -13.21
CA LEU A 269 -5.90 0.39 -11.97
C LEU A 269 -5.28 -0.59 -10.95
N SER A 270 -4.40 -1.47 -11.40
CA SER A 270 -3.75 -2.49 -10.56
C SER A 270 -2.49 -1.93 -9.87
N SER A 271 -2.01 -2.53 -8.79
CA SER A 271 -0.88 -1.96 -8.01
C SER A 271 0.45 -2.67 -8.18
N CYS A 272 0.41 -3.98 -8.35
CA CYS A 272 1.61 -4.80 -8.31
C CYS A 272 1.55 -5.90 -9.36
N PHE A 273 2.75 -6.33 -9.76
CA PHE A 273 2.96 -7.35 -10.77
C PHE A 273 4.01 -8.34 -10.31
N ILE A 274 3.99 -9.55 -10.87
CA ILE A 274 5.04 -10.54 -10.62
C ILE A 274 5.53 -11.13 -11.94
N ASP A 275 6.84 -11.10 -12.14
CA ASP A 275 7.52 -11.62 -13.31
C ASP A 275 8.37 -12.85 -12.98
N THR A 276 8.45 -13.78 -13.93
CA THR A 276 9.28 -14.98 -13.87
C THR A 276 10.37 -14.87 -14.92
N VAL A 277 11.61 -14.63 -14.50
CA VAL A 277 12.72 -14.42 -15.42
C VAL A 277 13.25 -15.76 -15.93
N ASP A 278 13.29 -15.92 -17.25
CA ASP A 278 13.83 -17.10 -17.94
C ASP A 278 15.37 -17.07 -17.98
N ASP A 279 16.03 -18.23 -18.07
CA ASP A 279 17.50 -18.35 -18.14
C ASP A 279 18.04 -18.14 -19.56
N SER A 280 17.66 -17.04 -20.20
CA SER A 280 18.11 -16.65 -21.53
C SER A 280 18.40 -15.14 -21.60
N LEU A 281 19.38 -14.75 -22.41
CA LEU A 281 19.74 -13.33 -22.56
C LEU A 281 18.53 -12.49 -23.00
N GLN A 282 17.80 -12.98 -24.01
CA GLN A 282 16.61 -12.31 -24.50
C GLN A 282 15.52 -12.24 -23.43
N GLY A 283 15.25 -13.35 -22.72
CA GLY A 283 14.26 -13.39 -21.64
C GLY A 283 14.58 -12.40 -20.53
N ILE A 284 15.84 -12.32 -20.10
CA ILE A 284 16.28 -11.39 -19.04
C ILE A 284 16.06 -9.91 -19.47
N TYR A 285 16.41 -9.55 -20.70
CA TYR A 285 16.21 -8.18 -21.20
C TYR A 285 14.74 -7.85 -21.48
N ASP A 286 13.96 -8.81 -21.96
CA ASP A 286 12.51 -8.68 -22.13
C ASP A 286 11.84 -8.44 -20.79
N SER A 287 12.14 -9.26 -19.78
CA SER A 287 11.69 -9.07 -18.39
C SER A 287 12.04 -7.69 -17.86
N ASN A 288 13.30 -7.23 -18.01
CA ASN A 288 13.69 -5.89 -17.58
C ASN A 288 12.90 -4.77 -18.31
N THR A 289 12.58 -4.97 -19.59
CA THR A 289 11.74 -4.05 -20.36
C THR A 289 10.31 -4.03 -19.84
N ASP A 290 9.74 -5.19 -19.54
CA ASP A 290 8.39 -5.30 -18.98
C ASP A 290 8.30 -4.68 -17.58
N VAL A 291 9.31 -4.91 -16.73
CA VAL A 291 9.45 -4.25 -15.42
C VAL A 291 9.53 -2.73 -15.57
N ALA A 292 10.28 -2.22 -16.55
CA ALA A 292 10.36 -0.78 -16.82
C ALA A 292 9.00 -0.22 -17.27
N ARG A 293 8.26 -0.91 -18.14
CA ARG A 293 6.93 -0.50 -18.60
C ARG A 293 5.93 -0.46 -17.44
N VAL A 294 5.93 -1.47 -16.58
CA VAL A 294 5.10 -1.51 -15.38
C VAL A 294 5.44 -0.37 -14.41
N SER A 295 6.73 -0.16 -14.13
CA SER A 295 7.22 0.86 -13.21
C SER A 295 6.89 2.28 -13.68
N LYS A 296 6.91 2.53 -15.00
CA LYS A 296 6.51 3.81 -15.61
C LYS A 296 5.10 4.23 -15.20
N HIS A 297 4.20 3.25 -15.02
CA HIS A 297 2.82 3.48 -14.59
C HIS A 297 2.62 3.28 -13.08
N GLY A 298 3.70 3.20 -12.29
CA GLY A 298 3.67 3.14 -10.83
C GLY A 298 3.41 1.78 -10.24
N GLY A 299 3.51 0.72 -11.05
CA GLY A 299 3.40 -0.64 -10.56
C GLY A 299 4.66 -1.07 -9.81
N GLY A 300 4.48 -1.68 -8.64
CA GLY A 300 5.55 -2.42 -7.95
C GLY A 300 5.73 -3.80 -8.57
N VAL A 301 6.95 -4.34 -8.57
CA VAL A 301 7.24 -5.64 -9.21
C VAL A 301 7.90 -6.61 -8.25
N GLY A 302 7.40 -7.84 -8.18
CA GLY A 302 8.17 -9.00 -7.72
C GLY A 302 8.84 -9.67 -8.92
N ALA A 303 10.14 -9.91 -8.87
CA ALA A 303 10.90 -10.55 -9.95
C ALA A 303 11.55 -11.83 -9.42
N TYR A 304 11.15 -12.97 -9.95
CA TYR A 304 11.73 -14.26 -9.60
C TYR A 304 12.88 -14.61 -10.52
N LEU A 305 14.07 -14.82 -9.95
CA LEU A 305 15.31 -15.12 -10.68
C LEU A 305 15.81 -16.56 -10.47
N GLY A 306 15.02 -17.45 -9.85
CA GLY A 306 15.47 -18.81 -9.52
C GLY A 306 15.83 -19.69 -10.73
N TYR A 307 15.41 -19.34 -11.95
CA TYR A 307 15.85 -20.03 -13.17
C TYR A 307 17.21 -19.59 -13.67
N VAL A 308 17.61 -18.34 -13.40
CA VAL A 308 18.84 -17.75 -13.95
C VAL A 308 20.05 -18.47 -13.38
N ARG A 309 20.95 -18.92 -14.26
CA ARG A 309 22.14 -19.68 -13.87
C ARG A 309 23.09 -18.90 -12.97
N SER A 310 23.78 -19.63 -12.10
CA SER A 310 24.70 -19.08 -11.10
C SER A 310 26.05 -18.61 -11.67
N SER A 311 26.83 -17.93 -10.84
CA SER A 311 28.19 -17.50 -11.15
C SER A 311 29.10 -18.70 -11.43
N GLY A 312 29.92 -18.59 -12.48
CA GLY A 312 30.79 -19.65 -12.95
C GLY A 312 30.09 -20.75 -13.76
N SER A 313 28.78 -20.67 -13.95
CA SER A 313 28.05 -21.58 -14.84
C SER A 313 28.52 -21.49 -16.31
N ALA A 314 28.26 -22.54 -17.08
CA ALA A 314 28.67 -22.62 -18.47
C ALA A 314 27.80 -21.74 -19.38
N ILE A 315 28.43 -21.08 -20.36
CA ILE A 315 27.75 -20.37 -21.45
C ILE A 315 28.23 -20.97 -22.76
N ARG A 316 27.30 -21.50 -23.56
CA ARG A 316 27.61 -22.17 -24.84
C ARG A 316 28.71 -23.26 -24.68
N GLY A 317 28.64 -24.01 -23.59
CA GLY A 317 29.61 -25.08 -23.26
C GLY A 317 30.91 -24.61 -22.57
N VAL A 318 31.17 -23.31 -22.47
CA VAL A 318 32.38 -22.78 -21.81
C VAL A 318 32.11 -22.57 -20.32
N LYS A 319 32.72 -23.41 -19.48
CA LYS A 319 32.64 -23.32 -18.00
C LYS A 319 33.26 -22.01 -17.48
N ASN A 320 32.88 -21.59 -16.27
CA ASN A 320 33.37 -20.38 -15.61
C ASN A 320 33.10 -19.07 -16.37
N SER A 321 31.98 -19.01 -17.12
CA SER A 321 31.67 -17.86 -17.99
C SER A 321 30.55 -16.97 -17.46
N SER A 322 29.58 -17.53 -16.74
CA SER A 322 28.45 -16.76 -16.21
C SER A 322 28.87 -15.84 -15.07
N GLY A 323 28.37 -14.59 -15.09
CA GLY A 323 28.49 -13.64 -13.99
C GLY A 323 27.49 -13.89 -12.84
N GLY A 324 26.57 -14.83 -13.00
CA GLY A 324 25.53 -15.15 -12.02
C GLY A 324 24.37 -14.17 -12.00
N VAL A 325 23.56 -14.21 -10.93
CA VAL A 325 22.33 -13.40 -10.81
C VAL A 325 22.62 -11.92 -10.50
N VAL A 326 23.73 -11.62 -9.80
CA VAL A 326 24.02 -10.27 -9.28
C VAL A 326 24.09 -9.20 -10.38
N PRO A 327 24.80 -9.38 -11.51
CA PRO A 327 24.82 -8.39 -12.59
C PRO A 327 23.43 -8.10 -13.17
N TRP A 328 22.56 -9.11 -13.28
CA TRP A 328 21.19 -8.95 -13.78
C TRP A 328 20.31 -8.21 -12.77
N ILE A 329 20.46 -8.49 -11.48
CA ILE A 329 19.79 -7.72 -10.41
C ILE A 329 20.21 -6.25 -10.45
N LYS A 330 21.47 -5.96 -10.78
CA LYS A 330 21.92 -4.56 -10.94
C LYS A 330 21.27 -3.85 -12.13
N GLN A 331 20.87 -4.58 -13.18
CA GLN A 331 20.05 -3.98 -14.24
C GLN A 331 18.67 -3.59 -13.71
N LEU A 332 18.02 -4.47 -12.95
CA LEU A 332 16.74 -4.14 -12.29
C LEU A 332 16.90 -2.96 -11.33
N ASN A 333 17.99 -2.90 -10.57
CA ASN A 333 18.32 -1.75 -9.72
C ASN A 333 18.39 -0.44 -10.51
N ASN A 334 19.14 -0.44 -11.61
CA ASN A 334 19.25 0.75 -12.46
C ASN A 334 17.91 1.12 -13.09
N THR A 335 17.09 0.14 -13.47
CA THR A 335 15.72 0.35 -13.96
C THR A 335 14.85 1.00 -12.89
N ALA A 336 14.87 0.52 -11.64
CA ALA A 336 14.11 1.08 -10.53
C ALA A 336 14.44 2.57 -10.27
N VAL A 337 15.71 2.94 -10.42
CA VAL A 337 16.19 4.32 -10.28
C VAL A 337 15.85 5.17 -11.50
N SER A 338 15.98 4.62 -12.70
CA SER A 338 15.82 5.37 -13.96
C SER A 338 14.36 5.64 -14.31
N VAL A 339 13.46 4.72 -13.94
CA VAL A 339 12.02 4.83 -14.19
C VAL A 339 11.33 5.41 -12.95
N ASP A 340 11.69 6.65 -12.62
CA ASP A 340 11.04 7.43 -11.57
C ASP A 340 9.79 8.14 -12.13
N GLN A 341 8.69 8.10 -11.39
CA GLN A 341 7.41 8.71 -11.74
C GLN A 341 7.46 10.24 -11.62
N LEU A 342 8.26 10.90 -12.46
CA LEU A 342 8.42 12.36 -12.45
C LEU A 342 8.81 12.90 -11.05
N GLY A 343 9.59 12.14 -10.28
CA GLY A 343 10.05 12.50 -8.93
C GLY A 343 9.02 12.30 -7.81
N GLN A 344 7.85 11.71 -8.09
CA GLN A 344 6.82 11.45 -7.08
C GLN A 344 7.08 10.15 -6.29
N ARG A 345 7.63 9.12 -6.96
CA ARG A 345 7.90 7.80 -6.37
C ARG A 345 8.90 7.02 -7.24
N LYS A 346 10.01 6.57 -6.63
CA LYS A 346 10.96 5.64 -7.24
C LYS A 346 10.26 4.31 -7.59
N GLY A 347 10.71 3.65 -8.67
CA GLY A 347 10.33 2.27 -8.96
C GLY A 347 10.70 1.36 -7.78
N ALA A 348 9.85 0.39 -7.46
CA ALA A 348 10.08 -0.52 -6.34
C ALA A 348 9.98 -1.97 -6.82
N ILE A 349 11.09 -2.70 -6.70
CA ILE A 349 11.25 -4.06 -7.19
C ILE A 349 11.72 -4.95 -6.03
N ALA A 350 11.03 -6.06 -5.76
CA ALA A 350 11.52 -7.13 -4.90
C ALA A 350 12.03 -8.28 -5.76
N VAL A 351 13.26 -8.70 -5.53
CA VAL A 351 13.87 -9.83 -6.22
C VAL A 351 13.78 -11.05 -5.33
N TYR A 352 13.33 -12.17 -5.88
CA TYR A 352 13.20 -13.45 -5.18
C TYR A 352 14.22 -14.47 -5.70
N LEU A 353 14.90 -15.15 -4.78
CA LEU A 353 15.86 -16.20 -5.08
C LEU A 353 15.71 -17.38 -4.11
N ASP A 354 15.90 -18.59 -4.60
CA ASP A 354 15.88 -19.80 -3.79
C ASP A 354 17.07 -19.91 -2.83
N ILE A 355 16.81 -20.36 -1.60
CA ILE A 355 17.83 -20.50 -0.55
C ILE A 355 18.90 -21.57 -0.85
N TRP A 356 18.65 -22.46 -1.81
CA TRP A 356 19.62 -23.45 -2.31
C TRP A 356 20.40 -22.97 -3.54
N HIS A 357 20.10 -21.78 -4.07
CA HIS A 357 20.79 -21.25 -5.24
C HIS A 357 22.27 -20.97 -4.92
N ARG A 358 23.20 -21.33 -5.83
CA ARG A 358 24.65 -21.17 -5.60
C ARG A 358 25.10 -19.74 -5.32
N ASP A 359 24.41 -18.73 -5.88
CA ASP A 359 24.70 -17.31 -5.65
C ASP A 359 24.02 -16.71 -4.39
N ILE A 360 23.36 -17.52 -3.56
CA ILE A 360 22.51 -17.01 -2.46
C ILE A 360 23.27 -16.15 -1.45
N GLU A 361 24.53 -16.46 -1.14
CA GLU A 361 25.30 -15.65 -0.19
C GLU A 361 25.56 -14.24 -0.74
N ALA A 362 25.93 -14.13 -2.02
CA ALA A 362 26.14 -12.82 -2.66
C ALA A 362 24.83 -12.04 -2.78
N PHE A 363 23.72 -12.75 -2.95
CA PHE A 363 22.37 -12.18 -2.98
C PHE A 363 21.97 -11.58 -1.63
N LEU A 364 22.20 -12.28 -0.51
CA LEU A 364 21.89 -11.78 0.84
C LEU A 364 22.71 -10.54 1.21
N ASP A 365 23.91 -10.41 0.63
CA ASP A 365 24.83 -9.31 0.86
C ASP A 365 24.55 -8.07 -0.04
N LEU A 366 23.56 -8.13 -0.96
CA LEU A 366 23.33 -7.10 -2.00
C LEU A 366 23.07 -5.69 -1.46
N ARG A 367 22.38 -5.58 -0.33
CA ARG A 367 21.97 -4.30 0.26
C ARG A 367 22.85 -3.83 1.39
N LEU A 368 23.83 -4.63 1.82
CA LEU A 368 24.75 -4.26 2.89
C LEU A 368 25.55 -3.02 2.50
N ASN A 369 25.79 -2.14 3.47
CA ASN A 369 26.45 -0.85 3.22
C ASN A 369 27.97 -0.98 2.94
N ASN A 370 28.58 -2.11 3.31
CA ASN A 370 30.00 -2.38 3.14
C ASN A 370 30.25 -3.42 2.03
N GLY A 371 31.46 -3.42 1.47
CA GLY A 371 31.92 -4.38 0.46
C GLY A 371 32.09 -3.80 -0.95
N ASP A 372 32.28 -4.67 -1.95
CA ASP A 372 32.51 -4.24 -3.34
C ASP A 372 31.20 -3.72 -3.97
N GLN A 373 31.19 -2.44 -4.36
CA GLN A 373 30.06 -1.78 -5.02
C GLN A 373 29.61 -2.51 -6.30
N ARG A 374 30.50 -3.25 -6.96
CA ARG A 374 30.15 -4.08 -8.13
C ARG A 374 29.16 -5.19 -7.79
N LEU A 375 29.10 -5.62 -6.53
CA LEU A 375 28.22 -6.66 -6.01
C LEU A 375 27.10 -6.09 -5.12
N ARG A 376 26.73 -4.82 -5.28
CA ARG A 376 25.66 -4.16 -4.52
C ARG A 376 24.52 -3.67 -5.40
N ALA A 377 23.31 -3.68 -4.84
CA ALA A 377 22.07 -3.19 -5.42
C ALA A 377 21.15 -2.65 -4.31
N HIS A 378 21.24 -1.35 -3.98
CA HIS A 378 20.57 -0.75 -2.83
C HIS A 378 19.11 -0.34 -3.09
N ASP A 379 18.71 -0.15 -4.35
CA ASP A 379 17.38 0.33 -4.76
C ASP A 379 16.40 -0.82 -5.09
N VAL A 380 16.79 -2.07 -4.88
CA VAL A 380 15.91 -3.25 -4.96
C VAL A 380 15.76 -3.91 -3.59
N PHE A 381 14.61 -4.52 -3.32
CA PHE A 381 14.38 -5.35 -2.14
C PHE A 381 14.79 -6.80 -2.44
N THR A 382 15.23 -7.52 -1.41
CA THR A 382 15.56 -8.95 -1.52
C THR A 382 14.50 -9.80 -0.83
N ALA A 383 14.29 -11.01 -1.32
CA ALA A 383 13.39 -12.00 -0.73
C ALA A 383 13.93 -13.41 -1.00
N VAL A 384 13.77 -14.30 -0.03
CA VAL A 384 14.24 -15.69 -0.11
C VAL A 384 13.07 -16.67 -0.19
N CYS A 385 13.14 -17.57 -1.17
CA CYS A 385 12.23 -18.70 -1.28
C CYS A 385 12.79 -19.89 -0.49
N VAL A 386 12.03 -20.33 0.51
CA VAL A 386 12.46 -21.28 1.53
C VAL A 386 11.57 -22.53 1.51
N PRO A 387 12.12 -23.70 1.19
CA PRO A 387 11.44 -24.99 1.38
C PRO A 387 11.52 -25.44 2.85
N ASP A 388 10.58 -26.28 3.28
CA ASP A 388 10.45 -26.80 4.65
C ASP A 388 11.73 -27.53 5.08
N ILE A 389 12.33 -28.32 4.19
CA ILE A 389 13.58 -29.05 4.48
C ILE A 389 14.75 -28.13 4.88
N PHE A 390 14.78 -26.87 4.41
CA PHE A 390 15.78 -25.90 4.87
C PHE A 390 15.53 -25.49 6.32
N MET A 391 14.27 -25.21 6.68
CA MET A 391 13.89 -24.86 8.06
C MET A 391 14.16 -26.02 9.02
N GLU A 392 13.83 -27.25 8.61
CA GLU A 392 14.20 -28.49 9.32
C GLU A 392 15.73 -28.61 9.48
N ALA A 393 16.50 -28.26 8.44
CA ALA A 393 17.96 -28.27 8.49
C ALA A 393 18.53 -27.20 9.44
N VAL A 394 17.92 -26.03 9.53
CA VAL A 394 18.29 -24.97 10.49
C VAL A 394 18.03 -25.45 11.92
N GLU A 395 16.86 -26.04 12.18
CA GLU A 395 16.48 -26.55 13.51
C GLU A 395 17.44 -27.64 14.00
N ARG A 396 17.79 -28.61 13.13
CA ARG A 396 18.74 -29.69 13.46
C ARG A 396 20.22 -29.28 13.34
N ARG A 397 20.52 -28.02 13.00
CA ARG A 397 21.87 -27.50 12.75
C ARG A 397 22.67 -28.32 11.71
N GLY A 398 21.98 -28.77 10.67
CA GLY A 398 22.54 -29.63 9.62
C GLY A 398 23.31 -28.89 8.52
N GLU A 399 23.81 -29.67 7.57
CA GLU A 399 24.38 -29.17 6.32
C GLU A 399 23.30 -28.76 5.32
N TRP A 400 23.66 -27.85 4.43
CA TRP A 400 22.86 -27.37 3.32
C TRP A 400 23.72 -27.29 2.06
N TYR A 401 23.18 -27.74 0.94
CA TYR A 401 23.87 -27.85 -0.34
C TYR A 401 23.32 -26.84 -1.34
N LEU A 402 24.22 -26.10 -1.98
CA LEU A 402 23.90 -25.07 -2.96
C LEU A 402 24.26 -25.53 -4.37
N PHE A 403 23.37 -25.25 -5.33
CA PHE A 403 23.43 -25.76 -6.71
C PHE A 403 23.23 -24.67 -7.75
N ASP A 404 23.72 -24.94 -8.96
CA ASP A 404 23.43 -24.15 -10.15
C ASP A 404 22.15 -24.68 -10.83
N PRO A 405 21.06 -23.90 -10.97
CA PRO A 405 19.82 -24.38 -11.57
C PRO A 405 19.99 -24.86 -13.02
N TYR A 406 20.93 -24.27 -13.76
CA TYR A 406 21.26 -24.69 -15.13
C TYR A 406 21.90 -26.08 -15.16
N GLU A 407 22.91 -26.32 -14.31
CA GLU A 407 23.58 -27.63 -14.19
C GLU A 407 22.60 -28.74 -13.78
N VAL A 408 21.69 -28.46 -12.83
CA VAL A 408 20.64 -29.40 -12.43
C VAL A 408 19.77 -29.76 -13.64
N LYS A 409 19.31 -28.77 -14.41
CA LYS A 409 18.48 -29.03 -15.59
C LYS A 409 19.21 -29.81 -16.69
N GLU A 410 20.47 -29.48 -16.98
CA GLU A 410 21.25 -30.19 -18.00
C GLU A 410 21.43 -31.67 -17.65
N VAL A 411 21.67 -31.99 -16.37
CA VAL A 411 21.93 -33.37 -15.92
C VAL A 411 20.63 -34.15 -15.70
N LYS A 412 19.60 -33.52 -15.12
CA LYS A 412 18.37 -34.20 -14.68
C LYS A 412 17.18 -34.04 -15.63
N GLY A 413 17.20 -33.02 -16.50
CA GLY A 413 16.10 -32.70 -17.43
C GLY A 413 14.95 -31.89 -16.80
N TRP A 414 15.05 -31.51 -15.53
CA TRP A 414 14.05 -30.74 -14.79
C TRP A 414 14.73 -29.72 -13.88
N TYR A 415 13.98 -28.70 -13.45
CA TYR A 415 14.46 -27.71 -12.48
C TYR A 415 14.02 -28.07 -11.06
N LEU A 416 14.91 -27.92 -10.08
CA LEU A 416 14.61 -28.25 -8.69
C LEU A 416 13.49 -27.37 -8.11
N GLN A 417 13.43 -26.09 -8.49
CA GLN A 417 12.39 -25.15 -8.08
C GLN A 417 10.97 -25.50 -8.56
N ASP A 418 10.84 -26.40 -9.54
CA ASP A 418 9.53 -26.82 -10.08
C ASP A 418 8.81 -27.84 -9.16
N PHE A 419 9.41 -28.15 -8.01
CA PHE A 419 8.89 -29.07 -7.00
C PHE A 419 8.67 -28.36 -5.65
N PHE A 420 7.81 -28.95 -4.82
CA PHE A 420 7.57 -28.53 -3.44
C PHE A 420 7.22 -29.77 -2.59
N ASP A 421 7.23 -29.62 -1.28
CA ASP A 421 6.77 -30.70 -0.41
C ASP A 421 5.24 -30.69 -0.25
N GLU A 422 4.56 -31.68 -0.86
CA GLU A 422 3.10 -31.78 -0.87
C GLU A 422 2.50 -32.00 0.52
N LYS A 423 3.29 -32.52 1.47
CA LYS A 423 2.95 -32.63 2.88
C LYS A 423 4.13 -32.20 3.75
N ARG A 424 3.88 -31.79 4.99
CA ARG A 424 4.98 -31.52 5.94
C ARG A 424 5.73 -32.83 6.21
N GLY A 425 7.04 -32.82 6.02
CA GLY A 425 7.88 -34.00 6.22
C GLY A 425 7.94 -34.97 5.02
N GLU A 426 7.17 -34.75 3.95
CA GLU A 426 7.09 -35.67 2.82
C GLU A 426 6.74 -34.93 1.51
N GLY A 427 7.53 -35.12 0.45
CA GLY A 427 7.14 -34.63 -0.87
C GLY A 427 8.22 -34.70 -1.94
N SER A 428 7.87 -34.17 -3.11
CA SER A 428 8.68 -34.27 -4.31
C SER A 428 9.95 -33.42 -4.24
N PHE A 429 9.90 -32.23 -3.63
CA PHE A 429 11.08 -31.36 -3.51
C PHE A 429 12.19 -32.05 -2.71
N ARG A 430 11.92 -32.56 -1.51
CA ARG A 430 12.95 -33.22 -0.70
C ARG A 430 13.58 -34.43 -1.39
N ALA A 431 12.77 -35.27 -2.05
CA ALA A 431 13.27 -36.43 -2.79
C ALA A 431 14.18 -36.00 -3.95
N LYS A 432 13.79 -34.96 -4.69
CA LYS A 432 14.58 -34.40 -5.80
C LYS A 432 15.84 -33.70 -5.31
N TYR A 433 15.76 -33.01 -4.18
CA TYR A 433 16.90 -32.39 -3.52
C TYR A 433 17.95 -33.42 -3.14
N GLU A 434 17.55 -34.51 -2.46
CA GLU A 434 18.45 -35.62 -2.12
C GLU A 434 19.04 -36.30 -3.36
N GLU A 435 18.25 -36.47 -4.42
CA GLU A 435 18.71 -37.01 -5.72
C GLU A 435 19.78 -36.14 -6.38
N VAL A 436 19.72 -34.81 -6.20
CA VAL A 436 20.71 -33.86 -6.69
C VAL A 436 21.93 -33.83 -5.78
N VAL A 437 21.73 -33.89 -4.46
CA VAL A 437 22.82 -33.99 -3.48
C VAL A 437 23.66 -35.24 -3.74
N ALA A 438 23.04 -36.38 -4.06
CA ALA A 438 23.75 -37.64 -4.31
C ALA A 438 24.44 -37.75 -5.68
N ASP A 439 24.14 -36.86 -6.63
CA ASP A 439 24.65 -36.96 -8.01
C ASP A 439 25.98 -36.20 -8.17
N GLU A 440 27.09 -36.93 -8.24
CA GLU A 440 28.45 -36.37 -8.36
C GLU A 440 28.69 -35.59 -9.66
N ARG A 441 27.80 -35.71 -10.66
CA ARG A 441 27.89 -34.95 -11.91
C ARG A 441 27.50 -33.48 -11.74
N ILE A 442 26.83 -33.13 -10.64
CA ILE A 442 26.35 -31.79 -10.35
C ILE A 442 27.26 -31.15 -9.30
N GLY A 443 27.89 -30.01 -9.64
CA GLY A 443 28.66 -29.21 -8.71
C GLY A 443 27.83 -28.76 -7.51
N ARG A 444 28.38 -28.90 -6.31
CA ARG A 444 27.72 -28.49 -5.06
C ARG A 444 28.65 -27.69 -4.17
N LYS A 445 28.10 -26.71 -3.46
CA LYS A 445 28.76 -26.02 -2.36
C LYS A 445 28.06 -26.39 -1.05
N VAL A 446 28.82 -26.89 -0.08
CA VAL A 446 28.29 -27.27 1.24
C VAL A 446 28.44 -26.10 2.20
N VAL A 447 27.36 -25.75 2.90
CA VAL A 447 27.31 -24.73 3.95
C VAL A 447 26.54 -25.26 5.16
N LYS A 448 26.64 -24.61 6.31
CA LYS A 448 25.76 -24.92 7.46
C LYS A 448 24.47 -24.14 7.32
N ALA A 449 23.32 -24.80 7.45
CA ALA A 449 22.01 -24.15 7.33
C ALA A 449 21.87 -22.98 8.34
N ILE A 450 22.34 -23.17 9.57
CA ILE A 450 22.30 -22.13 10.61
C ILE A 450 23.13 -20.89 10.26
N ASP A 451 24.24 -21.03 9.54
CA ASP A 451 25.08 -19.88 9.18
C ASP A 451 24.45 -19.08 8.04
N MET A 452 23.74 -19.75 7.12
CA MET A 452 22.90 -19.09 6.12
C MET A 452 21.76 -18.30 6.78
N PHE A 453 21.10 -18.89 7.77
CA PHE A 453 20.02 -18.22 8.49
C PHE A 453 20.50 -17.01 9.29
N LYS A 454 21.70 -17.08 9.90
CA LYS A 454 22.32 -15.91 10.54
C LYS A 454 22.53 -14.76 9.55
N ARG A 455 22.99 -15.06 8.32
CA ARG A 455 23.14 -14.03 7.28
C ARG A 455 21.80 -13.38 6.91
N ILE A 456 20.72 -14.17 6.82
CA ILE A 456 19.36 -13.64 6.64
C ILE A 456 19.01 -12.64 7.74
N MET A 457 19.17 -13.04 9.01
CA MET A 457 18.84 -12.19 10.16
C MET A 457 19.68 -10.92 10.24
N VAL A 458 20.98 -10.99 9.92
CA VAL A 458 21.86 -9.80 9.86
C VAL A 458 21.36 -8.82 8.80
N SER A 459 21.09 -9.31 7.58
CA SER A 459 20.58 -8.47 6.49
C SER A 459 19.23 -7.84 6.84
N GLN A 460 18.35 -8.60 7.51
CA GLN A 460 17.06 -8.13 8.01
C GLN A 460 17.19 -7.04 9.08
N LEU A 461 18.08 -7.19 10.05
CA LEU A 461 18.28 -6.16 11.09
C LEU A 461 18.90 -4.88 10.54
N GLU A 462 19.76 -4.98 9.52
CA GLU A 462 20.41 -3.82 8.89
C GLU A 462 19.53 -3.11 7.85
N THR A 463 18.75 -3.86 7.07
CA THR A 463 18.06 -3.32 5.88
C THR A 463 16.56 -3.59 5.85
N GLY A 464 16.03 -4.32 6.82
CA GLY A 464 14.64 -4.74 6.95
C GLY A 464 14.21 -5.87 6.02
N ASN A 465 15.12 -6.40 5.21
CA ASN A 465 14.92 -7.52 4.28
C ASN A 465 16.23 -8.36 4.21
N PRO A 466 16.20 -9.62 3.77
CA PRO A 466 15.25 -10.20 2.84
C PRO A 466 13.89 -10.53 3.45
N PHE A 467 12.85 -10.49 2.62
CA PHE A 467 11.54 -11.04 2.94
C PHE A 467 11.56 -12.57 2.89
N MET A 468 10.62 -13.23 3.58
CA MET A 468 10.54 -14.69 3.61
C MET A 468 9.34 -15.18 2.80
N PHE A 469 9.56 -16.17 1.95
CA PHE A 469 8.54 -16.89 1.19
C PHE A 469 8.64 -18.38 1.50
N TYR A 470 7.66 -18.95 2.19
CA TYR A 470 7.65 -20.37 2.57
C TYR A 470 7.02 -21.20 1.46
N ARG A 471 7.86 -21.66 0.52
CA ARG A 471 7.49 -22.24 -0.78
C ARG A 471 6.48 -23.37 -0.66
N ASP A 472 6.70 -24.27 0.30
CA ASP A 472 5.91 -25.49 0.39
C ASP A 472 4.51 -25.19 0.95
N GLU A 473 4.41 -24.35 2.00
CA GLU A 473 3.12 -23.91 2.55
C GLU A 473 2.30 -23.14 1.50
N VAL A 474 2.96 -22.26 0.75
CA VAL A 474 2.35 -21.52 -0.37
C VAL A 474 1.72 -22.48 -1.39
N ASN A 475 2.46 -23.49 -1.84
CA ASN A 475 2.01 -24.38 -2.91
C ASN A 475 1.05 -25.49 -2.44
N ARG A 476 1.16 -25.96 -1.19
CA ARG A 476 0.15 -26.84 -0.57
C ARG A 476 -1.22 -26.17 -0.54
N MET A 477 -1.24 -24.87 -0.27
CA MET A 477 -2.45 -24.04 -0.15
C MET A 477 -2.86 -23.34 -1.44
N ASN A 478 -2.19 -23.60 -2.57
CA ASN A 478 -2.51 -23.03 -3.88
C ASN A 478 -3.78 -23.67 -4.47
N PRO A 479 -4.89 -22.91 -4.63
CA PRO A 479 -6.13 -23.47 -5.14
C PRO A 479 -6.10 -23.85 -6.63
N ASN A 480 -5.07 -23.44 -7.38
CA ASN A 480 -4.95 -23.64 -8.82
C ASN A 480 -3.68 -24.41 -9.21
N LYS A 481 -3.18 -25.27 -8.32
CA LYS A 481 -1.99 -26.12 -8.56
C LYS A 481 -2.10 -27.02 -9.80
N HIS A 482 -3.31 -27.32 -10.26
CA HIS A 482 -3.55 -28.08 -11.51
C HIS A 482 -3.11 -27.33 -12.78
N GLN A 483 -2.84 -26.02 -12.69
CA GLN A 483 -2.42 -25.19 -13.83
C GLN A 483 -1.00 -24.62 -13.70
N GLY A 484 -0.29 -24.89 -12.60
CA GLY A 484 1.03 -24.33 -12.38
C GLY A 484 1.40 -24.19 -10.91
N MET A 485 2.49 -23.48 -10.66
CA MET A 485 3.11 -23.34 -9.33
C MET A 485 3.37 -21.86 -9.02
N VAL A 486 3.40 -21.53 -7.73
CA VAL A 486 3.80 -20.21 -7.23
C VAL A 486 5.28 -20.26 -6.87
N TYR A 487 6.11 -19.48 -7.55
CA TYR A 487 7.57 -19.46 -7.35
C TYR A 487 8.06 -18.34 -6.42
N SER A 488 7.28 -17.27 -6.31
CA SER A 488 7.59 -16.09 -5.51
C SER A 488 6.32 -15.29 -5.20
N SER A 489 6.47 -14.16 -4.51
CA SER A 489 5.39 -13.21 -4.27
C SER A 489 5.67 -11.86 -4.94
N ASN A 490 4.76 -10.90 -4.78
CA ASN A 490 4.92 -9.53 -5.27
C ASN A 490 5.87 -8.71 -4.37
N LEU A 491 5.98 -7.42 -4.64
CA LEU A 491 6.76 -6.46 -3.84
C LEU A 491 6.46 -6.52 -2.33
N CYS A 492 5.19 -6.71 -1.96
CA CYS A 492 4.72 -6.61 -0.58
C CYS A 492 4.38 -7.97 0.07
N THR A 493 4.73 -9.08 -0.58
CA THR A 493 4.63 -10.46 -0.07
C THR A 493 3.20 -11.02 0.17
N GLU A 494 2.13 -10.35 -0.26
CA GLU A 494 0.75 -10.80 -0.05
C GLU A 494 0.13 -11.57 -1.23
N ILE A 495 0.74 -11.51 -2.42
CA ILE A 495 0.17 -12.10 -3.65
C ILE A 495 0.86 -13.41 -3.99
N LEU A 496 0.06 -14.46 -4.16
CA LEU A 496 0.53 -15.82 -4.40
C LEU A 496 -0.30 -16.45 -5.52
N GLN A 497 0.14 -16.26 -6.76
CA GLN A 497 -0.54 -16.76 -7.95
C GLN A 497 0.42 -17.56 -8.82
N ASN A 498 -0.10 -18.43 -9.68
CA ASN A 498 0.74 -19.21 -10.57
C ASN A 498 1.56 -18.31 -11.50
N MET A 499 2.81 -18.69 -11.73
CA MET A 499 3.75 -17.92 -12.53
C MET A 499 4.43 -18.80 -13.57
N SER A 500 4.77 -18.24 -14.72
CA SER A 500 5.60 -18.90 -15.72
C SER A 500 6.28 -17.88 -16.63
N PRO A 501 7.49 -18.18 -17.15
CA PRO A 501 8.22 -17.23 -17.98
C PRO A 501 7.56 -17.05 -19.36
N THR A 502 7.57 -15.82 -19.87
CA THR A 502 7.27 -15.55 -21.28
C THR A 502 8.47 -15.93 -22.14
N ARG A 503 8.25 -16.69 -23.21
CA ARG A 503 9.34 -17.19 -24.07
C ARG A 503 9.19 -16.70 -25.51
N VAL A 504 10.28 -16.23 -26.08
CA VAL A 504 10.36 -15.94 -27.52
C VAL A 504 10.42 -17.25 -28.28
N ILE A 505 9.47 -17.47 -29.19
CA ILE A 505 9.38 -18.68 -30.01
C ILE A 505 10.16 -18.47 -31.31
N GLN A 506 9.98 -17.32 -31.96
CA GLN A 506 10.59 -17.05 -33.25
C GLN A 506 10.74 -15.56 -33.49
N GLU A 507 11.81 -15.19 -34.19
CA GLU A 507 12.04 -13.85 -34.72
C GLU A 507 12.37 -13.96 -36.20
N MET A 508 11.60 -13.27 -37.04
CA MET A 508 11.72 -13.35 -38.50
C MET A 508 11.75 -11.96 -39.12
N ILE A 509 12.46 -11.83 -40.23
CA ILE A 509 12.42 -10.64 -41.07
C ILE A 509 11.30 -10.84 -42.10
N SER A 510 10.34 -9.92 -42.13
CA SER A 510 9.27 -9.88 -43.13
C SER A 510 9.35 -8.54 -43.86
N GLY A 511 9.99 -8.53 -45.03
CA GLY A 511 10.31 -7.29 -45.75
C GLY A 511 11.33 -6.44 -45.00
N ASP A 512 10.94 -5.22 -44.63
CA ASP A 512 11.71 -4.29 -43.79
C ASP A 512 11.32 -4.34 -42.30
N GLN A 513 10.48 -5.32 -41.90
CA GLN A 513 9.98 -5.47 -40.53
C GLN A 513 10.60 -6.66 -39.82
N ILE A 514 10.76 -6.53 -38.51
CA ILE A 514 11.10 -7.64 -37.60
C ILE A 514 9.81 -8.07 -36.90
N VAL A 515 9.45 -9.35 -37.05
CA VAL A 515 8.28 -9.96 -36.41
C VAL A 515 8.76 -10.93 -35.34
N THR A 516 8.52 -10.57 -34.07
CA THR A 516 8.81 -11.42 -32.93
C THR A 516 7.53 -12.10 -32.44
N THR A 517 7.54 -13.43 -32.36
CA THR A 517 6.44 -14.24 -31.82
C THR A 517 6.82 -14.72 -30.42
N LYS A 518 5.99 -14.43 -29.41
CA LYS A 518 6.21 -14.83 -28.02
C LYS A 518 5.06 -15.71 -27.52
N GLN A 519 5.39 -16.76 -26.77
CA GLN A 519 4.44 -17.52 -25.97
C GLN A 519 4.34 -16.83 -24.60
N ALA A 520 3.19 -16.23 -24.31
CA ALA A 520 2.94 -15.59 -23.03
C ALA A 520 3.00 -16.62 -21.89
N GLY A 521 3.82 -16.31 -20.88
CA GLY A 521 3.77 -16.96 -19.58
C GLY A 521 2.73 -16.31 -18.67
N ASP A 522 2.67 -16.76 -17.43
CA ASP A 522 1.81 -16.20 -16.40
C ASP A 522 2.52 -15.03 -15.70
N PHE A 523 2.17 -13.81 -16.13
CA PHE A 523 2.64 -12.55 -15.56
C PHE A 523 1.57 -11.99 -14.63
N VAL A 524 1.79 -12.11 -13.33
CA VAL A 524 0.75 -11.91 -12.32
C VAL A 524 0.36 -10.44 -12.20
N VAL A 525 -0.92 -10.19 -11.95
CA VAL A 525 -1.50 -8.85 -11.73
C VAL A 525 -2.27 -8.83 -10.42
N CYS A 526 -2.08 -7.74 -9.68
CA CYS A 526 -2.68 -7.55 -8.37
C CYS A 526 -3.82 -6.51 -8.40
N ASN A 527 -5.07 -6.99 -8.35
CA ASN A 527 -6.29 -6.17 -8.30
C ASN A 527 -6.78 -6.06 -6.85
N LEU A 528 -6.50 -4.93 -6.19
CA LEU A 528 -6.69 -4.79 -4.75
C LEU A 528 -7.80 -3.82 -4.35
N SER A 529 -8.40 -4.15 -3.22
CA SER A 529 -9.32 -3.30 -2.48
C SER A 529 -9.31 -3.78 -1.03
N SER A 530 -9.60 -2.91 -0.06
CA SER A 530 -9.52 -3.31 1.35
C SER A 530 -10.69 -2.81 2.17
N VAL A 531 -11.24 -3.69 3.01
CA VAL A 531 -12.29 -3.39 3.98
C VAL A 531 -11.70 -2.63 5.16
N ASN A 532 -12.37 -1.55 5.58
CA ASN A 532 -12.08 -0.85 6.82
C ASN A 532 -12.73 -1.58 7.99
N LEU A 533 -11.98 -2.42 8.69
CA LEU A 533 -12.50 -3.25 9.78
C LEU A 533 -13.10 -2.41 10.91
N GLY A 534 -12.42 -1.34 11.33
CA GLY A 534 -12.88 -0.44 12.39
C GLY A 534 -14.08 0.44 12.03
N ARG A 535 -14.62 0.34 10.81
CA ARG A 535 -15.89 0.97 10.43
C ARG A 535 -16.93 -0.05 9.99
N ALA A 536 -16.59 -0.95 9.08
CA ALA A 536 -17.54 -1.89 8.48
C ALA A 536 -18.04 -2.94 9.49
N VAL A 537 -17.19 -3.39 10.43
CA VAL A 537 -17.54 -4.43 11.40
C VAL A 537 -18.33 -3.87 12.59
N THR A 538 -18.12 -2.59 12.91
CA THR A 538 -18.77 -1.88 14.03
C THR A 538 -19.92 -0.97 13.58
N ALA A 539 -20.19 -0.90 12.27
CA ALA A 539 -21.29 -0.15 11.73
C ALA A 539 -22.63 -0.65 12.28
N GLN A 540 -23.51 0.29 12.62
CA GLN A 540 -24.89 -0.03 12.97
C GLN A 540 -25.65 -0.48 11.71
N PRO A 541 -26.64 -1.37 11.87
CA PRO A 541 -27.58 -1.71 10.79
C PRO A 541 -28.15 -0.45 10.12
N ASP A 542 -28.28 -0.50 8.80
CA ASP A 542 -29.01 0.52 8.05
C ASP A 542 -30.37 -0.02 7.58
N LEU A 543 -31.20 0.85 6.99
CA LEU A 543 -32.54 0.47 6.53
C LEU A 543 -32.54 -0.64 5.47
N LEU A 544 -31.42 -0.84 4.77
CA LEU A 544 -31.29 -1.77 3.64
C LEU A 544 -30.56 -3.05 4.03
N SER A 545 -29.77 -3.05 5.11
CA SER A 545 -29.00 -4.20 5.52
C SER A 545 -28.81 -4.29 7.03
N PRO A 546 -29.18 -5.44 7.65
CA PRO A 546 -28.83 -5.72 9.04
C PRO A 546 -27.34 -6.03 9.21
N ASP A 547 -26.63 -6.33 8.12
CA ASP A 547 -25.23 -6.73 8.12
C ASP A 547 -24.43 -5.99 7.02
N ILE A 548 -23.84 -4.88 7.42
CA ILE A 548 -23.06 -4.00 6.56
C ILE A 548 -21.89 -4.74 5.90
N LEU A 549 -21.25 -5.69 6.61
CA LEU A 549 -20.11 -6.44 6.09
C LEU A 549 -20.51 -7.37 4.94
N GLU A 550 -21.63 -8.08 5.07
CA GLU A 550 -22.17 -8.95 4.00
C GLU A 550 -22.49 -8.16 2.74
N ARG A 551 -23.21 -7.05 2.86
CA ARG A 551 -23.53 -6.18 1.72
C ARG A 551 -22.25 -5.62 1.09
N LEU A 552 -21.32 -5.12 1.91
CA LEU A 552 -20.06 -4.54 1.47
C LEU A 552 -19.22 -5.52 0.64
N ILE A 553 -19.02 -6.74 1.13
CA ILE A 553 -18.17 -7.74 0.46
C ILE A 553 -18.72 -8.06 -0.94
N ARG A 554 -20.05 -8.18 -1.09
CA ARG A 554 -20.69 -8.39 -2.41
C ARG A 554 -20.37 -7.26 -3.39
N VAL A 555 -20.45 -6.01 -2.93
CA VAL A 555 -20.13 -4.82 -3.73
C VAL A 555 -18.64 -4.82 -4.10
N GLN A 556 -17.77 -5.06 -3.12
CA GLN A 556 -16.33 -5.01 -3.29
C GLN A 556 -15.80 -6.07 -4.26
N VAL A 557 -16.29 -7.31 -4.17
CA VAL A 557 -15.88 -8.40 -5.08
C VAL A 557 -16.27 -8.07 -6.52
N ARG A 558 -17.46 -7.51 -6.76
CA ARG A 558 -17.85 -7.05 -8.10
C ARG A 558 -17.00 -5.89 -8.60
N MET A 559 -16.72 -4.90 -7.76
CA MET A 559 -15.83 -3.78 -8.12
C MET A 559 -14.46 -4.31 -8.55
N LEU A 560 -13.92 -5.29 -7.83
CA LEU A 560 -12.64 -5.92 -8.14
C LEU A 560 -12.70 -6.73 -9.44
N ASP A 561 -13.76 -7.52 -9.68
CA ASP A 561 -13.91 -8.25 -10.94
C ASP A 561 -14.02 -7.32 -12.15
N ASN A 562 -14.71 -6.18 -12.01
CA ASN A 562 -14.83 -5.21 -13.09
C ASN A 562 -13.51 -4.48 -13.40
N VAL A 563 -12.61 -4.31 -12.42
CA VAL A 563 -11.26 -3.78 -12.67
C VAL A 563 -10.52 -4.64 -13.70
N ILE A 564 -10.73 -5.95 -13.72
CA ILE A 564 -10.03 -6.89 -14.61
C ILE A 564 -10.36 -6.62 -16.08
N ASP A 565 -11.60 -6.22 -16.37
CA ASP A 565 -12.07 -5.97 -17.72
C ASP A 565 -11.79 -4.53 -18.18
N LEU A 566 -11.80 -3.58 -17.25
CA LEU A 566 -11.61 -2.16 -17.54
C LEU A 566 -10.15 -1.71 -17.60
N ASN A 567 -9.24 -2.47 -16.98
CA ASN A 567 -7.87 -2.03 -16.82
C ASN A 567 -7.04 -2.22 -18.11
N ASP A 568 -6.41 -1.15 -18.57
CA ASP A 568 -5.43 -1.18 -19.66
C ASP A 568 -4.02 -1.43 -19.10
N LEU A 569 -3.56 -2.67 -19.21
CA LEU A 569 -2.29 -3.10 -18.63
C LEU A 569 -1.13 -2.81 -19.60
N PRO A 570 0.01 -2.30 -19.08
CA PRO A 570 1.11 -1.88 -19.92
C PRO A 570 1.85 -3.03 -20.60
N VAL A 571 1.53 -4.29 -20.27
CA VAL A 571 2.26 -5.48 -20.71
C VAL A 571 1.24 -6.54 -21.16
N PRO A 572 1.26 -7.02 -22.42
CA PRO A 572 0.21 -7.89 -22.97
C PRO A 572 0.04 -9.23 -22.25
N GLN A 573 1.13 -9.88 -21.83
CA GLN A 573 1.04 -11.15 -21.10
C GLN A 573 0.32 -10.98 -19.75
N ALA A 574 0.42 -9.80 -19.12
CA ALA A 574 -0.30 -9.48 -17.90
C ALA A 574 -1.82 -9.48 -18.14
N THR A 575 -2.28 -8.93 -19.28
CA THR A 575 -3.70 -8.98 -19.68
C THR A 575 -4.18 -10.42 -19.88
N ILE A 576 -3.37 -11.27 -20.51
CA ILE A 576 -3.70 -12.68 -20.73
C ILE A 576 -3.86 -13.41 -19.39
N THR A 577 -2.91 -13.23 -18.46
CA THR A 577 -2.96 -13.85 -17.13
C THR A 577 -4.13 -13.33 -16.30
N ASN A 578 -4.36 -12.01 -16.31
CA ASN A 578 -5.45 -11.37 -15.58
C ASN A 578 -6.82 -11.91 -16.04
N GLN A 579 -7.01 -12.11 -17.35
CA GLN A 579 -8.24 -12.69 -17.91
C GLN A 579 -8.35 -14.21 -17.72
N LYS A 580 -7.22 -14.94 -17.73
CA LYS A 580 -7.18 -16.41 -17.51
C LYS A 580 -7.67 -16.78 -16.11
N TYR A 581 -7.17 -16.11 -15.08
CA TYR A 581 -7.43 -16.43 -13.68
C TYR A 581 -8.44 -15.52 -12.99
N ARG A 582 -8.61 -14.29 -13.49
CA ARG A 582 -9.46 -13.26 -12.87
C ARG A 582 -9.19 -13.08 -11.38
N ALA A 583 -7.91 -13.05 -11.01
CA ALA A 583 -7.48 -13.00 -9.62
C ALA A 583 -7.77 -11.61 -9.00
N ILE A 584 -8.30 -11.62 -7.79
CA ILE A 584 -8.54 -10.41 -6.99
C ILE A 584 -7.89 -10.55 -5.61
N GLY A 585 -7.67 -9.44 -4.94
CA GLY A 585 -7.22 -9.41 -3.55
C GLY A 585 -8.10 -8.48 -2.73
N LEU A 586 -9.16 -9.06 -2.15
CA LEU A 586 -9.92 -8.44 -1.07
C LEU A 586 -9.08 -8.51 0.19
N GLY A 587 -8.60 -7.34 0.62
CA GLY A 587 -7.82 -7.18 1.83
C GLY A 587 -8.61 -6.49 2.94
N THR A 588 -7.90 -6.17 4.01
CA THR A 588 -8.46 -5.49 5.17
C THR A 588 -7.46 -4.48 5.72
N PHE A 589 -7.98 -3.49 6.45
CA PHE A 589 -7.19 -2.60 7.30
C PHE A 589 -7.97 -2.22 8.54
N GLY A 590 -7.30 -1.60 9.51
CA GLY A 590 -7.94 -1.18 10.74
C GLY A 590 -8.05 -2.30 11.76
N TRP A 591 -7.17 -3.31 11.74
CA TRP A 591 -7.22 -4.40 12.73
C TRP A 591 -7.03 -3.88 14.16
N HIS A 592 -5.97 -3.12 14.41
CA HIS A 592 -5.74 -2.50 15.72
C HIS A 592 -6.88 -1.54 16.11
N HIS A 593 -7.37 -0.76 15.15
CA HIS A 593 -8.54 0.10 15.38
C HIS A 593 -9.78 -0.69 15.83
N LEU A 594 -10.06 -1.82 15.18
CA LEU A 594 -11.17 -2.69 15.55
C LEU A 594 -11.00 -3.30 16.94
N LEU A 595 -9.79 -3.74 17.27
CA LEU A 595 -9.49 -4.29 18.61
C LEU A 595 -9.72 -3.25 19.70
N ALA A 596 -9.23 -2.02 19.51
CA ALA A 596 -9.41 -0.92 20.45
C ALA A 596 -10.89 -0.56 20.64
N GLN A 597 -11.68 -0.48 19.56
CA GLN A 597 -13.13 -0.24 19.63
C GLN A 597 -13.90 -1.35 20.36
N LYS A 598 -13.40 -2.60 20.31
CA LYS A 598 -14.01 -3.76 20.96
C LYS A 598 -13.50 -4.02 22.37
N GLY A 599 -12.52 -3.24 22.82
CA GLY A 599 -11.83 -3.45 24.08
C GLY A 599 -11.10 -4.79 24.16
N ILE A 600 -10.47 -5.21 23.06
CA ILE A 600 -9.71 -6.46 23.01
C ILE A 600 -8.21 -6.14 23.00
N GLU A 601 -7.50 -6.68 23.99
CA GLU A 601 -6.04 -6.56 24.11
C GLU A 601 -5.31 -7.28 22.97
N TRP A 602 -4.31 -6.65 22.37
CA TRP A 602 -3.54 -7.22 21.25
C TRP A 602 -2.92 -8.58 21.60
N ASN A 603 -2.33 -8.70 22.78
CA ASN A 603 -1.60 -9.90 23.19
C ASN A 603 -2.54 -11.04 23.67
N SER A 604 -3.85 -10.83 23.67
CA SER A 604 -4.81 -11.77 24.25
C SER A 604 -5.15 -12.94 23.32
N ARG A 605 -5.52 -14.07 23.92
CA ARG A 605 -6.10 -15.19 23.18
C ARG A 605 -7.41 -14.79 22.47
N GLN A 606 -8.17 -13.88 23.07
CA GLN A 606 -9.38 -13.33 22.47
C GLN A 606 -9.11 -12.63 21.13
N ALA A 607 -7.98 -11.92 20.98
CA ALA A 607 -7.59 -11.33 19.70
C ALA A 607 -7.28 -12.40 18.63
N GLU A 608 -6.63 -13.51 19.02
CA GLU A 608 -6.38 -14.65 18.13
C GLU A 608 -7.68 -15.30 17.66
N ASP A 609 -8.58 -15.64 18.59
CA ASP A 609 -9.85 -16.30 18.28
C ASP A 609 -10.79 -15.36 17.47
N TYR A 610 -10.77 -14.06 17.77
CA TYR A 610 -11.52 -13.08 17.00
C TYR A 610 -10.96 -12.90 15.59
N SER A 611 -9.64 -12.99 15.42
CA SER A 611 -9.02 -12.96 14.10
C SER A 611 -9.41 -14.19 13.27
N ASP A 612 -9.50 -15.38 13.86
CA ASP A 612 -9.95 -16.62 13.19
C ASP A 612 -11.39 -16.44 12.69
N THR A 613 -12.32 -16.19 13.62
CA THR A 613 -13.77 -16.10 13.33
C THR A 613 -14.14 -14.97 12.36
N LEU A 614 -13.50 -13.80 12.47
CA LEU A 614 -13.77 -12.69 11.55
C LEU A 614 -13.29 -13.00 10.13
N TYR A 615 -12.10 -13.58 9.97
CA TYR A 615 -11.58 -13.92 8.65
C TYR A 615 -12.26 -15.13 8.04
N GLU A 616 -12.73 -16.10 8.84
CA GLU A 616 -13.62 -17.15 8.37
C GLU A 616 -14.88 -16.56 7.72
N ARG A 617 -15.52 -15.61 8.42
CA ARG A 617 -16.71 -14.91 7.91
C ARG A 617 -16.42 -14.10 6.65
N ILE A 618 -15.33 -13.33 6.62
CA ILE A 618 -14.92 -12.57 5.43
C ILE A 618 -14.71 -13.52 4.24
N ASN A 619 -14.03 -14.64 4.46
CA ASN A 619 -13.78 -15.62 3.39
C ASN A 619 -15.07 -16.28 2.90
N TYR A 620 -15.97 -16.68 3.81
CA TYR A 620 -17.28 -17.23 3.47
C TYR A 620 -18.08 -16.28 2.57
N LEU A 621 -18.19 -15.02 2.99
CA LEU A 621 -18.91 -13.97 2.25
C LEU A 621 -18.25 -13.68 0.89
N THR A 622 -16.93 -13.73 0.83
CA THR A 622 -16.17 -13.48 -0.41
C THR A 622 -16.40 -14.60 -1.43
N ILE A 623 -16.34 -15.87 -0.99
CA ILE A 623 -16.63 -17.03 -1.84
C ILE A 623 -18.08 -17.00 -2.32
N GLN A 624 -19.02 -16.68 -1.43
CA GLN A 624 -20.44 -16.53 -1.79
C GLN A 624 -20.63 -15.44 -2.86
N ALA A 625 -19.96 -14.30 -2.72
CA ALA A 625 -20.02 -13.22 -3.70
C ALA A 625 -19.42 -13.63 -5.06
N SER A 626 -18.28 -14.34 -5.06
CA SER A 626 -17.65 -14.82 -6.30
C SER A 626 -18.47 -15.94 -6.97
N LEU A 627 -19.12 -16.81 -6.20
CA LEU A 627 -20.09 -17.80 -6.68
C LEU A 627 -21.28 -17.12 -7.36
N ALA A 628 -21.88 -16.11 -6.72
CA ALA A 628 -23.00 -15.36 -7.30
C ALA A 628 -22.58 -14.67 -8.62
N LEU A 629 -21.37 -14.11 -8.69
CA LEU A 629 -20.82 -13.57 -9.94
C LEU A 629 -20.57 -14.64 -10.99
N ALA A 630 -20.17 -15.86 -10.61
CA ALA A 630 -19.98 -16.97 -11.54
C ALA A 630 -21.32 -17.40 -12.17
N GLN A 631 -22.40 -17.40 -11.38
CA GLN A 631 -23.74 -17.69 -11.88
C GLN A 631 -24.23 -16.62 -12.86
N GLU A 632 -23.87 -15.35 -12.64
CA GLU A 632 -24.25 -14.23 -13.51
C GLU A 632 -23.38 -14.11 -14.77
N LYS A 633 -22.05 -14.16 -14.62
CA LYS A 633 -21.05 -13.82 -15.66
C LYS A 633 -20.20 -15.01 -16.12
N GLY A 634 -20.39 -16.19 -15.54
CA GLY A 634 -19.56 -17.38 -15.77
C GLY A 634 -18.34 -17.48 -14.84
N ALA A 635 -17.89 -18.69 -14.56
CA ALA A 635 -16.66 -18.95 -13.79
C ALA A 635 -15.38 -18.51 -14.56
N TYR A 636 -14.25 -18.41 -13.85
CA TYR A 636 -12.97 -18.14 -14.52
C TYR A 636 -12.55 -19.29 -15.43
N LYS A 637 -11.74 -18.98 -16.45
CA LYS A 637 -11.47 -19.85 -17.60
C LYS A 637 -10.91 -21.23 -17.24
N VAL A 638 -10.08 -21.30 -16.20
CA VAL A 638 -9.38 -22.53 -15.78
C VAL A 638 -9.89 -23.10 -14.44
N PHE A 639 -11.16 -22.86 -14.12
CA PHE A 639 -11.81 -23.39 -12.92
C PHE A 639 -11.80 -24.92 -12.84
N LYS A 640 -11.97 -25.60 -13.98
CA LYS A 640 -12.03 -27.06 -14.01
C LYS A 640 -10.73 -27.69 -13.51
N GLY A 641 -10.81 -28.58 -12.53
CA GLY A 641 -9.69 -29.26 -11.88
C GLY A 641 -9.05 -28.50 -10.71
N SER A 642 -9.55 -27.30 -10.39
CA SER A 642 -9.09 -26.52 -9.23
C SER A 642 -9.52 -27.15 -7.91
N ASP A 643 -8.85 -26.74 -6.82
CA ASP A 643 -9.22 -27.10 -5.45
C ASP A 643 -10.61 -26.58 -5.06
N TRP A 644 -11.08 -25.53 -5.73
CA TRP A 644 -12.45 -25.04 -5.60
C TRP A 644 -13.45 -26.07 -6.11
N GLN A 645 -13.19 -26.68 -7.26
CA GLN A 645 -14.12 -27.63 -7.89
C GLN A 645 -14.17 -28.97 -7.16
N ASN A 646 -13.01 -29.50 -6.76
CA ASN A 646 -12.89 -30.82 -6.16
C ASN A 646 -13.13 -30.82 -4.63
N GLY A 647 -13.32 -29.66 -4.02
CA GLY A 647 -13.58 -29.50 -2.59
C GLY A 647 -12.32 -29.42 -1.70
N GLU A 648 -11.11 -29.62 -2.25
CA GLU A 648 -9.85 -29.55 -1.48
C GLU A 648 -9.63 -28.19 -0.83
N TYR A 649 -10.11 -27.10 -1.43
CA TYR A 649 -9.98 -25.77 -0.85
C TYR A 649 -10.60 -25.71 0.55
N PHE A 650 -11.75 -26.36 0.71
CA PHE A 650 -12.56 -26.37 1.93
C PHE A 650 -12.01 -27.37 2.94
N SER A 651 -11.68 -28.59 2.50
CA SER A 651 -11.18 -29.64 3.39
C SER A 651 -9.82 -29.30 4.01
N LYS A 652 -8.89 -28.71 3.22
CA LYS A 652 -7.59 -28.24 3.74
C LYS A 652 -7.72 -27.17 4.81
N ARG A 653 -8.85 -26.46 4.84
CA ARG A 653 -9.14 -25.41 5.83
C ARG A 653 -10.05 -25.88 6.95
N GLY A 654 -10.46 -27.16 6.98
CA GLY A 654 -11.33 -27.72 8.02
C GLY A 654 -12.71 -27.06 8.06
N TYR A 655 -13.27 -26.73 6.90
CA TYR A 655 -14.59 -26.13 6.77
C TYR A 655 -15.69 -27.21 6.74
N ASP A 656 -15.97 -27.79 7.90
CA ASP A 656 -16.81 -29.00 8.01
C ASP A 656 -18.28 -28.73 8.42
N SER A 657 -18.62 -27.48 8.75
CA SER A 657 -20.00 -27.12 9.12
C SER A 657 -20.97 -27.28 7.94
N ALA A 658 -22.27 -27.49 8.23
CA ALA A 658 -23.31 -27.67 7.20
C ALA A 658 -23.35 -26.51 6.17
N GLN A 659 -23.22 -25.26 6.63
CA GLN A 659 -23.18 -24.08 5.75
C GLN A 659 -22.00 -24.12 4.76
N TRP A 660 -20.83 -24.58 5.21
CA TRP A 660 -19.63 -24.68 4.38
C TRP A 660 -19.72 -25.83 3.39
N GLN A 661 -20.27 -26.97 3.81
CA GLN A 661 -20.52 -28.11 2.93
C GLN A 661 -21.52 -27.77 1.83
N GLU A 662 -22.56 -27.01 2.16
CA GLU A 662 -23.51 -26.50 1.17
C GLU A 662 -22.84 -25.53 0.19
N LEU A 663 -22.06 -24.57 0.69
CA LEU A 663 -21.32 -23.64 -0.17
C LEU A 663 -20.32 -24.36 -1.09
N ALA A 664 -19.60 -25.36 -0.57
CA ALA A 664 -18.68 -26.18 -1.35
C ALA A 664 -19.39 -26.95 -2.46
N ALA A 665 -20.56 -27.52 -2.18
CA ALA A 665 -21.38 -28.19 -3.19
C ALA A 665 -21.84 -27.22 -4.28
N GLN A 666 -22.30 -26.02 -3.91
CA GLN A 666 -22.69 -24.98 -4.88
C GLN A 666 -21.50 -24.52 -5.73
N VAL A 667 -20.33 -24.29 -5.12
CA VAL A 667 -19.09 -23.93 -5.82
C VAL A 667 -18.65 -25.02 -6.79
N SER A 668 -18.73 -26.30 -6.42
CA SER A 668 -18.36 -27.40 -7.32
C SER A 668 -19.22 -27.41 -8.60
N VAL A 669 -20.52 -27.11 -8.48
CA VAL A 669 -21.48 -27.14 -9.59
C VAL A 669 -21.44 -25.86 -10.43
N HIS A 670 -21.49 -24.69 -9.79
CA HIS A 670 -21.65 -23.41 -10.48
C HIS A 670 -20.32 -22.69 -10.74
N GLY A 671 -19.26 -23.07 -10.02
CA GLY A 671 -17.96 -22.43 -10.05
C GLY A 671 -17.89 -21.13 -9.28
N VAL A 672 -16.71 -20.52 -9.31
CA VAL A 672 -16.44 -19.18 -8.78
C VAL A 672 -15.89 -18.28 -9.88
N ARG A 673 -16.10 -16.97 -9.76
CA ARG A 673 -15.68 -16.01 -10.79
C ARG A 673 -14.18 -15.73 -10.75
N ASN A 674 -13.54 -15.88 -9.60
CA ASN A 674 -12.16 -15.44 -9.35
C ASN A 674 -11.32 -16.60 -8.81
N ALA A 675 -10.14 -16.84 -9.40
CA ALA A 675 -9.29 -17.98 -9.02
C ALA A 675 -8.59 -17.83 -7.66
N TRP A 676 -8.34 -16.58 -7.26
CA TRP A 676 -7.88 -16.14 -5.94
C TRP A 676 -8.68 -14.92 -5.53
N MET A 677 -8.96 -14.77 -4.24
CA MET A 677 -9.94 -13.81 -3.73
C MET A 677 -9.47 -12.92 -2.60
N VAL A 678 -8.66 -13.42 -1.66
CA VAL A 678 -8.32 -12.71 -0.41
C VAL A 678 -6.81 -12.50 -0.31
N ALA A 679 -6.39 -11.26 -0.11
CA ALA A 679 -4.99 -10.90 0.11
C ALA A 679 -4.89 -9.65 0.97
N VAL A 680 -4.11 -9.69 2.06
CA VAL A 680 -3.99 -8.56 2.98
C VAL A 680 -2.73 -7.77 2.68
N ALA A 681 -2.87 -6.75 1.83
CA ALA A 681 -1.81 -5.83 1.43
C ALA A 681 -1.51 -4.76 2.50
N PRO A 682 -0.36 -4.06 2.43
CA PRO A 682 -0.15 -2.84 3.20
C PRO A 682 -0.98 -1.71 2.60
N ASN A 683 -1.52 -0.83 3.43
CA ASN A 683 -2.47 0.21 2.98
C ASN A 683 -2.31 1.53 3.74
N MET A 684 -1.07 1.93 3.99
CA MET A 684 -0.72 3.15 4.74
C MET A 684 -1.51 4.39 4.31
N SER A 685 -1.42 4.79 3.03
CA SER A 685 -2.10 5.99 2.53
C SER A 685 -3.63 5.87 2.54
N THR A 686 -4.18 4.73 2.14
CA THR A 686 -5.64 4.57 2.01
C THR A 686 -6.33 4.37 3.36
N ALA A 687 -5.67 3.70 4.32
CA ALA A 687 -6.14 3.62 5.70
C ALA A 687 -6.16 5.00 6.37
N GLN A 688 -5.15 5.84 6.12
CA GLN A 688 -5.12 7.22 6.59
C GLN A 688 -6.27 8.06 6.00
N ILE A 689 -6.55 7.92 4.70
CA ILE A 689 -7.72 8.57 4.06
C ILE A 689 -9.02 8.11 4.72
N ALA A 690 -9.14 6.82 5.03
CA ALA A 690 -10.33 6.25 5.68
C ALA A 690 -10.40 6.49 7.20
N GLY A 691 -9.39 7.16 7.79
CA GLY A 691 -9.30 7.43 9.23
C GLY A 691 -9.24 6.16 10.06
N SER A 692 -8.33 5.24 9.72
CA SER A 692 -8.17 3.95 10.38
C SER A 692 -6.70 3.50 10.41
N THR A 693 -6.37 2.46 11.18
CA THR A 693 -4.99 1.96 11.30
C THR A 693 -4.59 1.17 10.06
N ALA A 694 -3.29 1.17 9.73
CA ALA A 694 -2.81 0.48 8.54
C ALA A 694 -2.87 -1.04 8.69
N SER A 695 -3.47 -1.69 7.69
CA SER A 695 -3.50 -3.13 7.47
C SER A 695 -3.89 -3.90 8.74
N ILE A 696 -3.13 -4.94 9.03
CA ILE A 696 -3.21 -5.80 10.19
C ILE A 696 -2.08 -5.54 11.20
N ASP A 697 -1.33 -4.47 11.02
CA ASP A 697 -0.20 -4.14 11.88
C ASP A 697 -0.63 -3.38 13.14
N PRO A 698 0.14 -3.49 14.23
CA PRO A 698 -0.02 -2.63 15.38
C PRO A 698 0.38 -1.18 15.01
N ILE A 699 -0.12 -0.20 15.76
CA ILE A 699 0.22 1.20 15.52
C ILE A 699 1.63 1.47 16.01
N TYR A 700 2.34 2.43 15.41
CA TYR A 700 3.66 2.81 15.92
C TYR A 700 3.58 3.35 17.35
N SER A 701 2.66 4.29 17.59
CA SER A 701 2.36 4.91 18.88
C SER A 701 0.94 5.48 18.82
N ALA A 702 0.26 5.61 19.96
CA ALA A 702 -1.05 6.28 20.08
C ALA A 702 -1.01 7.74 19.60
N PHE A 703 0.14 8.40 19.76
CA PHE A 703 0.40 9.76 19.29
C PHE A 703 1.86 9.92 18.88
N TYR A 704 2.11 10.56 17.74
CA TYR A 704 3.45 10.95 17.30
C TYR A 704 3.39 12.09 16.28
N TYR A 705 4.54 12.71 15.99
CA TYR A 705 4.64 13.68 14.89
C TYR A 705 5.23 13.01 13.65
N GLU A 706 4.53 13.08 12.52
CA GLU A 706 5.09 12.76 11.22
C GLU A 706 5.88 13.96 10.70
N GLU A 707 7.18 13.76 10.45
CA GLU A 707 8.06 14.76 9.86
C GLU A 707 8.34 14.43 8.39
N LYS A 708 8.02 15.39 7.51
CA LYS A 708 8.44 15.40 6.11
C LYS A 708 9.22 16.70 5.85
N LYS A 709 9.96 16.74 4.74
CA LYS A 709 10.87 17.84 4.39
C LYS A 709 10.26 19.25 4.57
N ASP A 710 8.95 19.38 4.34
CA ASP A 710 8.25 20.66 4.33
C ASP A 710 7.21 20.83 5.47
N PHE A 711 6.99 19.82 6.32
CA PHE A 711 6.02 19.90 7.42
C PHE A 711 6.24 18.90 8.56
N ARG A 712 5.78 19.27 9.76
CA ARG A 712 5.64 18.42 10.94
C ARG A 712 4.17 18.39 11.36
N ARG A 713 3.55 17.21 11.40
CA ARG A 713 2.12 17.07 11.70
C ARG A 713 1.87 16.04 12.78
N PRO A 714 0.94 16.30 13.72
CA PRO A 714 0.51 15.29 14.68
C PRO A 714 -0.29 14.21 13.97
N VAL A 715 -0.07 12.98 14.40
CA VAL A 715 -0.83 11.79 14.01
C VAL A 715 -1.32 11.13 15.29
N VAL A 716 -2.63 10.92 15.36
CA VAL A 716 -3.30 10.27 16.49
C VAL A 716 -3.85 8.92 16.03
N ALA A 717 -3.89 7.95 16.94
CA ALA A 717 -4.62 6.72 16.73
C ALA A 717 -6.12 6.99 16.44
N PRO A 718 -6.72 6.33 15.44
CA PRO A 718 -8.13 6.47 15.14
C PRO A 718 -9.03 6.09 16.31
N GLY A 719 -10.05 6.92 16.58
CA GLY A 719 -10.99 6.67 17.68
C GLY A 719 -10.36 6.72 19.06
N LEU A 720 -9.25 7.46 19.23
CA LEU A 720 -8.59 7.62 20.53
C LEU A 720 -9.51 8.35 21.51
N THR A 721 -9.77 7.72 22.65
CA THR A 721 -10.50 8.23 23.80
C THR A 721 -9.83 7.70 25.06
N VAL A 722 -10.28 8.14 26.23
CA VAL A 722 -9.83 7.57 27.52
C VAL A 722 -10.08 6.06 27.60
N ASP A 723 -11.17 5.58 26.99
CA ASP A 723 -11.54 4.16 27.00
C ASP A 723 -10.75 3.32 26.00
N THR A 724 -10.34 3.90 24.87
CA THR A 724 -9.58 3.17 23.83
C THR A 724 -8.07 3.28 23.99
N TYR A 725 -7.57 4.28 24.73
CA TYR A 725 -6.14 4.49 24.98
C TYR A 725 -5.40 3.25 25.51
N PRO A 726 -5.92 2.48 26.49
CA PRO A 726 -5.22 1.30 27.01
C PRO A 726 -4.86 0.27 25.92
N TYR A 727 -5.72 0.13 24.91
CA TYR A 727 -5.51 -0.79 23.80
C TYR A 727 -4.51 -0.28 22.76
N TYR A 728 -4.16 1.01 22.81
CA TYR A 728 -3.18 1.65 21.93
C TYR A 728 -1.86 2.02 22.61
N GLU A 729 -1.82 1.98 23.94
CA GLU A 729 -0.64 2.33 24.74
C GLU A 729 0.59 1.49 24.33
N LYS A 730 0.36 0.21 24.05
CA LYS A 730 1.37 -0.70 23.51
C LYS A 730 1.50 -0.52 21.99
N GLY A 731 2.44 0.33 21.60
CA GLY A 731 2.84 0.47 20.20
C GLY A 731 3.52 -0.78 19.62
N ALA A 732 3.84 -0.74 18.33
CA ALA A 732 4.28 -1.88 17.53
C ALA A 732 5.49 -2.64 18.09
N TYR A 733 6.41 -1.93 18.74
CA TYR A 733 7.62 -2.51 19.34
C TYR A 733 7.42 -3.05 20.76
N LYS A 734 6.26 -2.78 21.38
CA LYS A 734 5.93 -3.19 22.75
C LYS A 734 4.96 -4.38 22.79
N VAL A 735 4.15 -4.58 21.75
CA VAL A 735 3.27 -5.75 21.65
C VAL A 735 4.05 -7.05 21.46
N ASP A 736 3.49 -8.17 21.93
CA ASP A 736 4.09 -9.50 21.79
C ASP A 736 4.09 -9.93 20.32
N GLN A 737 5.27 -10.03 19.71
CA GLN A 737 5.40 -10.45 18.32
C GLN A 737 5.01 -11.93 18.11
N PHE A 738 5.11 -12.79 19.12
CA PHE A 738 4.62 -14.17 19.00
C PHE A 738 3.09 -14.20 18.97
N ALA A 739 2.41 -13.34 19.73
CA ALA A 739 0.96 -13.13 19.60
C ALA A 739 0.60 -12.59 18.21
N SER A 740 1.39 -11.65 17.68
CA SER A 740 1.22 -11.17 16.29
C SER A 740 1.35 -12.32 15.28
N VAL A 741 2.33 -13.22 15.43
CA VAL A 741 2.46 -14.41 14.57
C VAL A 741 1.22 -15.29 14.67
N ARG A 742 0.74 -15.59 15.89
CA ARG A 742 -0.44 -16.45 16.10
C ARG A 742 -1.71 -15.85 15.51
N GLN A 743 -1.98 -14.56 15.75
CA GLN A 743 -3.11 -13.85 15.12
C GLN A 743 -3.05 -13.93 13.59
N ASN A 744 -1.85 -13.74 13.03
CA ASN A 744 -1.61 -13.82 11.60
C ASN A 744 -1.78 -15.23 11.04
N ALA A 745 -1.38 -16.26 11.78
CA ALA A 745 -1.58 -17.65 11.40
C ALA A 745 -3.08 -18.01 11.35
N ARG A 746 -3.86 -17.59 12.37
CA ARG A 746 -5.32 -17.79 12.41
C ARG A 746 -6.00 -17.19 11.17
N ARG A 747 -5.71 -15.93 10.84
CA ARG A 747 -6.27 -15.33 9.61
C ARG A 747 -5.73 -15.98 8.33
N GLN A 748 -4.45 -16.35 8.26
CA GLN A 748 -3.81 -16.89 7.06
C GLN A 748 -4.47 -18.20 6.60
N ARG A 749 -5.06 -18.98 7.51
CA ARG A 749 -5.92 -20.15 7.20
C ARG A 749 -7.03 -19.79 6.22
N HIS A 750 -7.66 -18.63 6.39
CA HIS A 750 -8.79 -18.17 5.59
C HIS A 750 -8.38 -17.33 4.36
N VAL A 751 -7.11 -16.93 4.27
CA VAL A 751 -6.56 -16.16 3.15
C VAL A 751 -5.96 -17.12 2.11
N ASP A 752 -6.47 -17.09 0.88
CA ASP A 752 -6.04 -17.99 -0.19
C ASP A 752 -4.70 -17.58 -0.81
N GLN A 753 -4.40 -16.28 -0.86
CA GLN A 753 -3.07 -15.74 -1.13
C GLN A 753 -2.30 -15.56 0.19
N SER A 754 -1.75 -14.39 0.51
CA SER A 754 -1.01 -14.14 1.75
C SER A 754 -1.30 -12.77 2.37
N ILE A 755 -0.49 -12.42 3.35
CA ILE A 755 -0.61 -11.26 4.21
C ILE A 755 0.75 -10.57 4.33
N SER A 756 0.79 -9.25 4.20
CA SER A 756 2.00 -8.45 4.36
C SER A 756 2.28 -8.21 5.85
N PHE A 757 2.79 -9.23 6.53
CA PHE A 757 3.02 -9.19 7.98
C PHE A 757 4.43 -8.71 8.32
N ASN A 758 4.54 -7.62 9.08
CA ASN A 758 5.80 -7.09 9.55
C ASN A 758 6.16 -7.61 10.94
N PHE A 759 7.45 -7.86 11.17
CA PHE A 759 8.00 -7.99 12.52
C PHE A 759 8.49 -6.66 13.03
N TYR A 760 8.22 -6.35 14.29
CA TYR A 760 8.71 -5.17 14.98
C TYR A 760 9.57 -5.62 16.15
N VAL A 761 10.88 -5.39 16.06
CA VAL A 761 11.86 -5.91 17.01
C VAL A 761 12.79 -4.78 17.49
N PRO A 762 13.32 -4.84 18.72
CA PRO A 762 14.40 -3.95 19.13
C PRO A 762 15.68 -4.22 18.33
N SER A 763 16.49 -3.19 18.07
CA SER A 763 17.78 -3.33 17.39
C SER A 763 18.76 -4.24 18.14
N GLY A 764 18.68 -4.28 19.47
CA GLY A 764 19.46 -5.17 20.34
C GLY A 764 18.87 -6.57 20.58
N ILE A 765 17.86 -7.02 19.81
CA ILE A 765 17.22 -8.33 20.03
C ILE A 765 18.24 -9.49 20.01
N ARG A 766 18.07 -10.45 20.92
CA ARG A 766 18.88 -11.67 20.94
C ARG A 766 18.64 -12.46 19.65
N ALA A 767 19.73 -12.88 18.99
CA ALA A 767 19.65 -13.65 17.74
C ALA A 767 18.85 -14.96 17.89
N GLY A 768 18.88 -15.60 19.08
CA GLY A 768 18.05 -16.77 19.37
C GLY A 768 16.55 -16.45 19.32
N THR A 769 16.12 -15.35 19.94
CA THR A 769 14.72 -14.92 19.96
C THR A 769 14.21 -14.55 18.56
N LEU A 770 15.03 -13.87 17.75
CA LEU A 770 14.66 -13.57 16.35
C LEU A 770 14.55 -14.87 15.52
N LEU A 771 15.47 -15.82 15.71
CA LEU A 771 15.37 -17.14 15.08
C LEU A 771 14.09 -17.85 15.50
N ASP A 772 13.77 -17.87 16.80
CA ASP A 772 12.55 -18.50 17.32
C ASP A 772 11.29 -17.86 16.73
N LEU A 773 11.27 -16.53 16.55
CA LEU A 773 10.16 -15.84 15.90
C LEU A 773 9.93 -16.33 14.46
N HIS A 774 11.01 -16.49 13.67
CA HIS A 774 10.91 -17.07 12.33
C HIS A 774 10.52 -18.55 12.35
N MET A 775 11.06 -19.34 13.28
CA MET A 775 10.68 -20.75 13.43
C MET A 775 9.21 -20.90 13.80
N THR A 776 8.68 -20.05 14.68
CA THR A 776 7.25 -20.03 15.03
C THR A 776 6.40 -19.63 13.82
N ALA A 777 6.79 -18.60 13.06
CA ALA A 777 6.09 -18.20 11.84
C ALA A 777 5.95 -19.36 10.84
N TRP A 778 7.04 -20.09 10.60
CA TRP A 778 7.03 -21.28 9.75
C TRP A 778 6.17 -22.42 10.32
N LYS A 779 6.34 -22.76 11.61
CA LYS A 779 5.59 -23.84 12.26
C LYS A 779 4.07 -23.58 12.26
N GLU A 780 3.68 -22.33 12.47
CA GLU A 780 2.28 -21.88 12.44
C GLU A 780 1.67 -21.83 11.02
N GLY A 781 2.47 -22.08 9.96
CA GLY A 781 1.97 -22.14 8.59
C GLY A 781 1.74 -20.77 7.95
N LEU A 782 2.50 -19.75 8.35
CA LEU A 782 2.54 -18.52 7.58
C LEU A 782 3.15 -18.79 6.20
N LYS A 783 2.61 -18.12 5.17
CA LYS A 783 3.08 -18.28 3.79
C LYS A 783 4.20 -17.30 3.46
N THR A 784 4.18 -16.11 4.04
CA THR A 784 5.24 -15.10 3.89
C THR A 784 5.44 -14.29 5.18
N THR A 785 6.59 -13.62 5.29
CA THR A 785 6.80 -12.49 6.21
C THR A 785 7.43 -11.33 5.45
N TYR A 786 7.03 -10.11 5.76
CA TYR A 786 7.43 -8.90 5.06
C TYR A 786 8.63 -8.23 5.74
N TYR A 787 8.54 -6.97 6.19
CA TYR A 787 9.68 -6.29 6.82
C TYR A 787 9.99 -6.82 8.21
N VAL A 788 11.28 -6.87 8.53
CA VAL A 788 11.75 -6.80 9.91
C VAL A 788 12.08 -5.35 10.22
N ARG A 789 11.29 -4.70 11.07
CA ARG A 789 11.48 -3.32 11.50
C ARG A 789 12.25 -3.34 12.82
N SER A 790 13.47 -2.85 12.80
CA SER A 790 14.29 -2.64 13.98
C SER A 790 14.20 -1.17 14.45
N ASN A 791 14.21 -0.95 15.77
CA ASN A 791 14.27 0.38 16.38
C ASN A 791 15.10 0.34 17.68
N ASP A 792 15.68 1.47 18.08
CA ASP A 792 16.60 1.60 19.23
C ASP A 792 15.88 1.71 20.60
N ILE A 793 14.72 1.07 20.74
CA ILE A 793 14.01 1.02 22.03
C ILE A 793 14.79 0.13 23.01
N ASP A 794 14.81 0.51 24.29
CA ASP A 794 15.43 -0.30 25.34
C ASP A 794 14.77 -1.69 25.39
N ILE A 795 15.59 -2.75 25.41
CA ILE A 795 15.13 -4.13 25.48
C ILE A 795 14.27 -4.35 26.72
N SER A 796 14.50 -3.61 27.82
CA SER A 796 13.67 -3.69 29.03
C SER A 796 12.23 -3.20 28.83
N GLU A 797 11.97 -2.35 27.83
CA GLU A 797 10.62 -1.94 27.44
C GLU A 797 9.94 -2.93 26.50
N CYS A 798 10.69 -3.92 25.98
CA CYS A 798 10.17 -5.01 25.18
C CYS A 798 9.80 -6.21 26.07
N GLU A 799 8.52 -6.29 26.46
CA GLU A 799 7.98 -7.32 27.38
C GLU A 799 8.26 -8.77 26.93
N TRP A 800 8.40 -9.02 25.63
CA TRP A 800 8.60 -10.36 25.07
C TRP A 800 10.05 -10.67 24.70
N CYS A 801 10.94 -9.67 24.70
CA CYS A 801 12.35 -9.84 24.32
C CYS A 801 13.22 -10.37 25.47
N SER A 802 12.82 -10.10 26.71
CA SER A 802 13.53 -10.48 27.93
C SER A 802 13.38 -11.95 28.32
N SER A 803 12.43 -12.66 27.71
CA SER A 803 12.01 -14.03 28.06
C SER A 803 12.96 -15.12 27.58
#